data_AF-A0A9D8RB44-F1
#
_entry.id   AF-A0A9D8RB44-F1
#
_cell.length_a   1.000
_cell.length_b   1.000
_cell.length_c   1.000
_cell.angle_alpha   90.00
_cell.angle_beta   90.00
_cell.angle_gamma   90.00
#
_symmetry.space_group_name_H-M   'P 1'
#
loop_
_entity.id
_entity.type
_entity.pdbx_description
1 polymer ?
#
loop_
_entity_poly.entity_id
_entity_poly.type
_entity_poly.pdbx_seq_one_letter_code
_entity_poly.pdbx_strand_id
1 'polypeptide(L)'
;FLANGPGDPELCEKTVENIRKFLNSDNVRPCMGICLGNQLLARAAGAKTYKLKYGHRSHNQPVQLVGTTQCFITSQNHGYAVDDKSLPGDWEPLFVNMNDGSNEGIRHKTKPWMSAQFHPEACSGPTDTEFMFDEFVRMLGDEIGKLGDSSFSRLGTNDAVVTSLNDQTTKPLDDQSPKRPKKVLLLGSGALKIGQAGEFDYSGSQALKALKEEGIETVLINPNIATVQTSKDVADVVYFQPVKADFVERVIEKERPDGILLSFGGQTALNCGVELYHRGVLEKYGVKVLGTPVQAIIDTEDRDLFVQRLDEIGVKTIKSHACETIDEVREAAARLGFPVILRAAYALGGLGSGFCDNEEELMAQAEEAFSFSPQVLVEKSLKGWKEIEYEVVRDRYDNCITVCNMENLDPLGIHTGESIVVAPSQTLSNTEYHKLRALAIKIIRHIGIVGECNVQYALDPQSEDYRVIEVNARLSRSSALASKATGYPLAFVAAKLGLGYGLFELKNSVTKTTSAFFEPALDYVVCKIPRWDLSKFHGVNHLLGSSMKSVGEVMAIGRTFEESLQKGLRMIGQGMHGFVENKPLRVSDIKEALLHATDNRIFVVSKALQTGYTVKQINELTKIDLWFLQKLKHIVDIDQNLREFATFSELAQFMEYTEMMEYLEVPEFVNLLRKAKVYGFSDFQIGRALGLENSMNMEEAGLTIRQWRKELGVVPTVNQIDTLAAEYPAQTNYLYLSYL
;
A
#
# COMPACT_ATOMS: atom_id res chain seq x y z
N PHE A 1 -17.18 4.20 32.70
CA PHE A 1 -16.44 4.57 31.49
C PHE A 1 -15.92 5.99 31.64
N LEU A 2 -14.63 6.21 31.41
CA LEU A 2 -13.98 7.53 31.44
C LEU A 2 -13.52 7.86 30.02
N ALA A 3 -14.20 8.82 29.40
CA ALA A 3 -13.95 9.20 28.01
C ALA A 3 -12.62 9.96 27.85
N ASN A 4 -12.21 10.08 26.59
CA ASN A 4 -11.12 10.94 26.16
C ASN A 4 -11.40 12.43 26.42
N GLY A 5 -10.38 13.28 26.28
CA GLY A 5 -10.53 14.73 26.41
C GLY A 5 -9.21 15.48 26.29
N PRO A 6 -9.26 16.82 26.15
CA PRO A 6 -8.08 17.66 26.06
C PRO A 6 -7.59 18.10 27.44
N GLY A 7 -6.35 18.60 27.48
CA GLY A 7 -5.82 19.35 28.61
C GLY A 7 -4.87 18.57 29.50
N ASP A 8 -4.39 19.25 30.53
CA ASP A 8 -3.48 18.69 31.52
C ASP A 8 -4.30 17.91 32.57
N PRO A 9 -4.06 16.60 32.75
CA PRO A 9 -4.77 15.81 33.75
C PRO A 9 -4.55 16.33 35.18
N GLU A 10 -3.49 17.11 35.44
CA GLU A 10 -3.24 17.76 36.73
C GLU A 10 -4.35 18.73 37.13
N LEU A 11 -4.95 19.43 36.16
CA LEU A 11 -6.00 20.44 36.37
C LEU A 11 -7.38 19.83 36.65
N CYS A 12 -7.53 18.51 36.55
CA CYS A 12 -8.80 17.80 36.72
C CYS A 12 -9.01 17.26 38.15
N GLU A 13 -8.52 17.93 39.19
CA GLU A 13 -8.48 17.43 40.58
C GLU A 13 -9.84 16.93 41.09
N LYS A 14 -10.90 17.71 40.89
CA LYS A 14 -12.27 17.33 41.31
C LYS A 14 -12.74 16.03 40.67
N THR A 15 -12.38 15.80 39.40
CA THR A 15 -12.71 14.57 38.68
C THR A 15 -11.89 13.40 39.23
N VAL A 16 -10.60 13.60 39.46
CA VAL A 16 -9.69 12.61 40.07
C VAL A 16 -10.19 12.19 41.45
N GLU A 17 -10.65 13.12 42.28
CA GLU A 17 -11.23 12.81 43.60
C GLU A 17 -12.49 11.96 43.51
N ASN A 18 -13.37 12.24 42.55
CA ASN A 18 -14.58 11.44 42.33
C ASN A 18 -14.24 10.03 41.85
N ILE A 19 -13.27 9.88 40.95
CA ILE A 19 -12.79 8.57 40.52
C ILE A 19 -12.15 7.83 41.70
N ARG A 20 -11.36 8.51 42.55
CA ARG A 20 -10.77 7.88 43.75
C ARG A 20 -11.83 7.38 44.73
N LYS A 21 -12.92 8.12 44.92
CA LYS A 21 -14.08 7.65 45.71
C LYS A 21 -14.70 6.40 45.10
N PHE A 22 -14.81 6.34 43.77
CA PHE A 22 -15.28 5.15 43.06
C PHE A 22 -14.34 3.95 43.27
N LEU A 23 -13.02 4.13 43.14
CA LEU A 23 -12.03 3.05 43.35
C LEU A 23 -12.04 2.52 44.80
N ASN A 24 -12.38 3.38 45.77
CA ASN A 24 -12.47 3.01 47.18
C ASN A 24 -13.87 2.52 47.61
N SER A 25 -14.81 2.36 46.67
CA SER A 25 -16.15 1.85 46.99
C SER A 25 -16.14 0.34 47.23
N ASP A 26 -16.95 -0.12 48.19
CA ASP A 26 -17.18 -1.56 48.43
C ASP A 26 -17.93 -2.22 47.25
N ASN A 27 -18.69 -1.44 46.48
CA ASN A 27 -19.37 -1.91 45.27
C ASN A 27 -18.43 -1.76 44.07
N VAL A 28 -17.57 -2.77 43.87
CA VAL A 28 -16.69 -2.85 42.71
C VAL A 28 -17.54 -2.93 41.45
N ARG A 29 -17.27 -2.05 40.48
CA ARG A 29 -17.86 -2.07 39.14
C ARG A 29 -16.78 -1.94 38.08
N PRO A 30 -16.97 -2.47 36.85
CA PRO A 30 -16.05 -2.30 35.76
C PRO A 30 -15.78 -0.84 35.42
N CYS A 31 -14.52 -0.54 35.10
CA CYS A 31 -14.09 0.78 34.68
C CYS A 31 -13.11 0.68 33.52
N MET A 32 -13.41 1.37 32.44
CA MET A 32 -12.50 1.56 31.31
C MET A 32 -12.23 3.05 31.12
N GLY A 33 -10.95 3.42 31.03
CA GLY A 33 -10.50 4.76 30.70
C GLY A 33 -9.82 4.84 29.33
N ILE A 34 -10.13 5.88 28.55
CA ILE A 34 -9.56 6.10 27.22
C ILE A 34 -8.84 7.45 27.19
N CYS A 35 -7.59 7.48 26.71
CA CYS A 35 -6.78 8.69 26.55
C CYS A 35 -6.68 9.51 27.85
N LEU A 36 -7.36 10.66 27.97
CA LEU A 36 -7.44 11.39 29.24
C LEU A 36 -8.01 10.51 30.38
N GLY A 37 -8.94 9.61 30.07
CA GLY A 37 -9.44 8.61 31.01
C GLY A 37 -8.35 7.70 31.59
N ASN A 38 -7.33 7.32 30.81
CA ASN A 38 -6.15 6.58 31.32
C ASN A 38 -5.42 7.40 32.39
N GLN A 39 -5.14 8.65 32.08
CA GLN A 39 -4.40 9.57 32.94
C GLN A 39 -5.17 9.87 34.23
N LEU A 40 -6.48 10.13 34.14
CA LEU A 40 -7.32 10.39 35.30
C LEU A 40 -7.48 9.15 36.20
N LEU A 41 -7.60 7.97 35.60
CA LEU A 41 -7.66 6.71 36.35
C LEU A 41 -6.34 6.46 37.10
N ALA A 42 -5.20 6.63 36.41
CA ALA A 42 -3.87 6.49 37.01
C ALA A 42 -3.65 7.47 38.16
N ARG A 43 -4.02 8.75 37.99
CA ARG A 43 -3.95 9.76 39.06
C ARG A 43 -4.86 9.44 40.24
N ALA A 44 -6.05 8.90 39.97
CA ALA A 44 -6.98 8.49 41.02
C ALA A 44 -6.41 7.32 41.85
N ALA A 45 -5.73 6.38 41.19
CA ALA A 45 -4.98 5.29 41.82
C ALA A 45 -3.77 5.78 42.63
N GLY A 46 -3.17 6.91 42.25
CA GLY A 46 -2.06 7.55 42.97
C GLY A 46 -0.78 7.73 42.14
N ALA A 47 -0.82 7.39 40.85
CA ALA A 47 0.29 7.62 39.92
C ALA A 47 0.42 9.09 39.51
N LYS A 48 1.59 9.44 38.98
CA LYS A 48 1.92 10.74 38.40
C LYS A 48 1.72 10.71 36.89
N THR A 49 1.50 11.89 36.35
CA THR A 49 1.44 12.16 34.91
C THR A 49 2.50 13.19 34.55
N TYR A 50 3.00 13.16 33.32
CA TYR A 50 3.98 14.12 32.85
C TYR A 50 3.69 14.54 31.41
N LYS A 51 4.17 15.72 31.02
CA LYS A 51 4.05 16.22 29.65
C LYS A 51 5.13 15.58 28.77
N LEU A 52 4.70 14.97 27.67
CA LEU A 52 5.60 14.43 26.66
C LEU A 52 6.37 15.56 25.97
N LYS A 53 7.63 15.31 25.60
CA LYS A 53 8.40 16.25 24.78
C LYS A 53 7.78 16.40 23.39
N TYR A 54 7.38 15.28 22.80
CA TYR A 54 6.62 15.19 21.56
C TYR A 54 5.39 14.33 21.85
N GLY A 55 4.20 14.88 21.66
CA GLY A 55 2.96 14.11 21.89
C GLY A 55 2.68 13.15 20.74
N HIS A 56 2.08 12.00 21.05
CA HIS A 56 1.66 11.02 20.05
C HIS A 56 0.38 11.49 19.35
N ARG A 57 0.48 11.74 18.05
CA ARG A 57 -0.57 12.34 17.22
C ARG A 57 -0.59 11.75 15.81
N SER A 58 -1.04 10.51 15.68
CA SER A 58 -1.14 9.84 14.38
C SER A 58 -2.05 8.61 14.45
N HIS A 59 -2.25 7.95 13.30
CA HIS A 59 -3.01 6.70 13.17
C HIS A 59 -2.11 5.47 13.02
N ASN A 60 -0.79 5.64 13.18
CA ASN A 60 0.22 4.61 12.96
C ASN A 60 1.04 4.31 14.21
N GLN A 61 0.54 4.63 15.41
CA GLN A 61 1.29 4.45 16.66
C GLN A 61 1.33 2.98 17.07
N PRO A 62 2.52 2.37 17.19
CA PRO A 62 2.64 0.97 17.56
C PRO A 62 2.66 0.78 19.06
N VAL A 63 1.74 -0.06 19.55
CA VAL A 63 1.66 -0.44 20.96
C VAL A 63 1.82 -1.94 21.12
N GLN A 64 2.51 -2.36 22.16
CA GLN A 64 2.67 -3.77 22.52
C GLN A 64 1.89 -4.07 23.81
N LEU A 65 1.18 -5.20 23.84
CA LEU A 65 0.59 -5.72 25.06
C LEU A 65 1.72 -6.25 25.96
N VAL A 66 1.87 -5.63 27.13
CA VAL A 66 3.02 -5.85 28.02
C VAL A 66 3.14 -7.33 28.39
N GLY A 67 4.35 -7.86 28.21
CA GLY A 67 4.67 -9.26 28.52
C GLY A 67 4.34 -10.26 27.41
N THR A 68 3.81 -9.81 26.26
CA THR A 68 3.41 -10.69 25.16
C THR A 68 4.01 -10.27 23.82
N THR A 69 3.95 -11.16 22.84
CA THR A 69 4.36 -10.90 21.44
C THR A 69 3.32 -10.11 20.63
N GLN A 70 2.17 -9.75 21.21
CA GLN A 70 1.06 -9.10 20.51
C GLN A 70 1.26 -7.58 20.42
N CYS A 71 1.12 -7.07 19.20
CA CYS A 71 1.27 -5.66 18.89
C CYS A 71 0.07 -5.15 18.08
N PHE A 72 -0.26 -3.86 18.26
CA PHE A 72 -1.40 -3.21 17.61
C PHE A 72 -0.98 -1.86 17.04
N ILE A 73 -1.56 -1.48 15.91
CA ILE A 73 -1.46 -0.12 15.39
C ILE A 73 -2.65 0.67 15.91
N THR A 74 -2.40 1.86 16.45
CA THR A 74 -3.40 2.63 17.18
C THR A 74 -3.48 4.08 16.72
N SER A 75 -4.67 4.66 16.90
CA SER A 75 -4.90 6.09 16.82
C SER A 75 -4.63 6.76 18.16
N GLN A 76 -3.81 7.82 18.14
CA GLN A 76 -3.46 8.56 19.34
C GLN A 76 -3.51 10.06 19.09
N ASN A 77 -3.91 10.80 20.12
CA ASN A 77 -3.88 12.26 20.13
C ASN A 77 -3.76 12.81 21.57
N HIS A 78 -2.58 12.70 22.16
CA HIS A 78 -2.31 13.20 23.50
C HIS A 78 -0.92 13.85 23.63
N GLY A 79 -0.74 14.66 24.67
CA GLY A 79 0.53 15.32 25.00
C GLY A 79 1.04 15.02 26.41
N TYR A 80 0.35 14.15 27.14
CA TYR A 80 0.66 13.75 28.51
C TYR A 80 0.65 12.23 28.60
N ALA A 81 1.47 11.67 29.46
CA ALA A 81 1.57 10.23 29.69
C ALA A 81 1.61 9.91 31.19
N VAL A 82 1.31 8.67 31.53
CA VAL A 82 1.42 8.13 32.89
C VAL A 82 2.87 7.70 33.15
N ASP A 83 3.39 7.99 34.34
CA ASP A 83 4.70 7.50 34.78
C ASP A 83 4.56 6.11 35.43
N ASP A 84 4.95 5.07 34.70
CA ASP A 84 4.88 3.68 35.17
C ASP A 84 5.59 3.44 36.50
N LYS A 85 6.67 4.18 36.79
CA LYS A 85 7.43 4.04 38.04
C LYS A 85 6.67 4.54 39.26
N SER A 86 5.63 5.33 39.04
CA SER A 86 4.77 5.87 40.07
C SER A 86 3.50 5.06 40.31
N LEU A 87 3.28 3.99 39.53
CA LEU A 87 2.12 3.11 39.71
C LEU A 87 2.17 2.43 41.10
N PRO A 88 1.06 2.44 41.85
CA PRO A 88 0.93 1.65 43.07
C PRO A 88 1.03 0.14 42.79
N GLY A 89 1.40 -0.66 43.79
CA GLY A 89 1.73 -2.09 43.61
C GLY A 89 0.57 -3.01 43.20
N ASP A 90 -0.67 -2.55 43.32
CA ASP A 90 -1.91 -3.19 42.86
C ASP A 90 -2.26 -2.89 41.39
N TRP A 91 -1.51 -1.97 40.76
CA TRP A 91 -1.63 -1.61 39.35
C TRP A 91 -0.40 -2.06 38.57
N GLU A 92 -0.59 -2.23 37.26
CA GLU A 92 0.50 -2.53 36.34
C GLU A 92 0.22 -1.95 34.95
N PRO A 93 1.28 -1.67 34.16
CA PRO A 93 1.13 -1.29 32.76
C PRO A 93 0.45 -2.42 31.96
N LEU A 94 -0.50 -2.04 31.10
CA LEU A 94 -1.18 -2.95 30.19
C LEU A 94 -0.59 -2.89 28.79
N PHE A 95 -0.35 -1.70 28.27
CA PHE A 95 0.25 -1.46 26.96
C PHE A 95 1.46 -0.53 27.08
N VAL A 96 2.40 -0.66 26.14
CA VAL A 96 3.58 0.20 26.04
C VAL A 96 3.79 0.65 24.59
N ASN A 97 4.21 1.90 24.40
CA ASN A 97 4.56 2.43 23.09
C ASN A 97 5.88 1.82 22.63
N MET A 98 5.91 1.24 21.44
CA MET A 98 7.11 0.55 20.94
C MET A 98 8.22 1.50 20.47
N ASN A 99 7.91 2.77 20.24
CA ASN A 99 8.87 3.75 19.74
C ASN A 99 9.62 4.47 20.87
N ASP A 100 8.93 4.80 21.97
CA ASP A 100 9.52 5.58 23.07
C ASP A 100 9.39 4.96 24.47
N GLY A 101 8.70 3.83 24.61
CA GLY A 101 8.53 3.12 25.87
C GLY A 101 7.56 3.78 26.85
N SER A 102 6.76 4.75 26.42
CA SER A 102 5.77 5.41 27.26
C SER A 102 4.57 4.50 27.56
N ASN A 103 3.85 4.80 28.66
CA ASN A 103 2.68 4.04 29.09
C ASN A 103 1.52 4.24 28.10
N GLU A 104 0.94 3.14 27.64
CA GLU A 104 -0.18 3.15 26.70
C GLU A 104 -1.49 2.58 27.30
N GLY A 105 -1.51 2.37 28.61
CA GLY A 105 -2.65 1.81 29.33
C GLY A 105 -2.21 1.16 30.63
N ILE A 106 -3.13 1.05 31.58
CA ILE A 106 -2.90 0.39 32.87
C ILE A 106 -4.05 -0.56 33.19
N ARG A 107 -3.80 -1.52 34.08
CA ARG A 107 -4.85 -2.34 34.69
C ARG A 107 -4.62 -2.56 36.17
N HIS A 108 -5.69 -2.85 36.88
CA HIS A 108 -5.61 -3.34 38.25
C HIS A 108 -5.41 -4.86 38.25
N LYS A 109 -4.58 -5.40 39.14
CA LYS A 109 -4.22 -6.83 39.17
C LYS A 109 -5.37 -7.78 39.49
N THR A 110 -6.40 -7.28 40.17
CA THR A 110 -7.53 -8.12 40.67
C THR A 110 -8.93 -7.54 40.45
N LYS A 111 -9.06 -6.29 40.02
CA LYS A 111 -10.35 -5.59 39.89
C LYS A 111 -10.59 -5.32 38.40
N PRO A 112 -11.85 -5.24 37.94
CA PRO A 112 -12.19 -5.09 36.52
C PRO A 112 -11.96 -3.66 36.01
N TRP A 113 -10.75 -3.14 36.20
CA TRP A 113 -10.36 -1.79 35.83
C TRP A 113 -9.19 -1.83 34.87
N MET A 114 -9.38 -1.19 33.73
CA MET A 114 -8.36 -1.10 32.68
C MET A 114 -8.44 0.24 31.97
N SER A 115 -7.42 0.54 31.17
CA SER A 115 -7.41 1.72 30.32
C SER A 115 -6.52 1.51 29.09
N ALA A 116 -6.75 2.37 28.10
CA ALA A 116 -5.87 2.60 26.98
C ALA A 116 -5.57 4.10 26.88
N GLN A 117 -4.32 4.45 26.58
CA GLN A 117 -3.92 5.83 26.30
C GLN A 117 -4.26 6.23 24.85
N PHE A 118 -4.35 5.25 23.97
CA PHE A 118 -4.85 5.36 22.60
C PHE A 118 -6.40 5.36 22.54
N HIS A 119 -6.94 5.44 21.32
CA HIS A 119 -8.37 5.53 21.02
C HIS A 119 -8.90 4.27 20.32
N PRO A 120 -9.34 3.24 21.08
CA PRO A 120 -9.97 2.03 20.53
C PRO A 120 -11.20 2.28 19.67
N GLU A 121 -11.91 3.40 19.88
CA GLU A 121 -13.07 3.81 19.10
C GLU A 121 -12.73 4.23 17.66
N ALA A 122 -11.44 4.45 17.39
CA ALA A 122 -10.93 4.97 16.12
C ALA A 122 -11.67 6.24 15.67
N CYS A 123 -12.04 6.34 14.38
CA CYS A 123 -12.76 7.47 13.79
C CYS A 123 -12.03 8.83 13.93
N SER A 124 -10.79 8.98 13.44
CA SER A 124 -10.14 8.27 12.34
C SER A 124 -9.04 7.27 12.77
N GLY A 125 -8.62 6.41 11.84
CA GLY A 125 -7.53 5.44 12.03
C GLY A 125 -7.96 3.97 12.21
N PRO A 126 -7.02 3.06 12.54
CA PRO A 126 -7.23 1.62 12.54
C PRO A 126 -8.17 1.14 13.66
N THR A 127 -8.95 0.11 13.36
CA THR A 127 -9.92 -0.52 14.28
C THR A 127 -9.34 -1.76 14.99
N ASP A 128 -8.01 -1.88 15.04
CA ASP A 128 -7.31 -3.10 15.49
C ASP A 128 -7.51 -3.40 16.98
N THR A 129 -7.96 -2.40 17.75
CA THR A 129 -8.16 -2.49 19.20
C THR A 129 -9.62 -2.40 19.65
N GLU A 130 -10.58 -2.53 18.73
CA GLU A 130 -12.03 -2.47 19.06
C GLU A 130 -12.45 -3.54 20.08
N PHE A 131 -11.74 -4.68 20.12
CA PHE A 131 -11.93 -5.77 21.08
C PHE A 131 -11.90 -5.31 22.55
N MET A 132 -11.28 -4.16 22.86
CA MET A 132 -11.29 -3.61 24.21
C MET A 132 -12.70 -3.24 24.68
N PHE A 133 -13.60 -2.87 23.78
CA PHE A 133 -15.01 -2.64 24.11
C PHE A 133 -15.74 -3.95 24.37
N ASP A 134 -15.49 -4.99 23.57
CA ASP A 134 -16.05 -6.33 23.81
C ASP A 134 -15.64 -6.85 25.19
N GLU A 135 -14.37 -6.65 25.54
CA GLU A 135 -13.83 -7.00 26.86
C GLU A 135 -14.52 -6.22 27.97
N PHE A 136 -14.70 -4.91 27.80
CA PHE A 136 -15.40 -4.08 28.78
C PHE A 136 -16.88 -4.50 28.95
N VAL A 137 -17.56 -4.85 27.87
CA VAL A 137 -18.94 -5.39 27.90
C VAL A 137 -18.98 -6.74 28.60
N ARG A 138 -18.00 -7.62 28.36
CA ARG A 138 -17.88 -8.91 29.06
C ARG A 138 -17.74 -8.72 30.58
N MET A 139 -16.88 -7.79 31.00
CA MET A 139 -16.72 -7.43 32.43
C MET A 139 -18.03 -6.95 33.07
N LEU A 140 -18.90 -6.25 32.31
CA LEU A 140 -20.23 -5.85 32.78
C LEU A 140 -21.20 -7.04 32.86
N GLY A 141 -21.13 -7.98 31.90
CA GLY A 141 -21.97 -9.18 31.85
C GLY A 141 -21.72 -10.15 33.01
N ASP A 142 -20.46 -10.29 33.43
CA ASP A 142 -20.10 -11.13 34.59
C ASP A 142 -20.62 -10.58 35.93
N GLU A 143 -21.02 -9.31 36.00
CA GLU A 143 -21.79 -8.75 37.11
C GLU A 143 -23.30 -9.06 37.01
N ILE A 144 -23.84 -9.21 35.80
CA ILE A 144 -25.24 -9.59 35.56
C ILE A 144 -25.44 -11.11 35.85
N GLY A 145 -24.37 -11.90 35.78
CA GLY A 145 -24.36 -13.35 36.06
C GLY A 145 -24.17 -13.78 37.53
N LYS A 146 -23.98 -12.86 38.49
CA LYS A 146 -23.71 -13.21 39.91
C LYS A 146 -24.82 -12.78 40.88
N LEU A 147 -25.94 -13.50 40.79
CA LEU A 147 -26.57 -14.09 41.96
C LEU A 147 -25.96 -15.49 42.16
N GLY A 148 -24.76 -15.52 42.76
CA GLY A 148 -24.10 -16.74 43.25
C GLY A 148 -23.23 -17.47 42.23
N ASP A 149 -21.93 -17.16 42.16
CA ASP A 149 -20.86 -18.08 42.56
C ASP A 149 -19.46 -17.43 42.42
N SER A 150 -18.53 -18.01 43.16
CA SER A 150 -17.17 -17.60 43.53
C SER A 150 -16.10 -17.71 42.42
N SER A 151 -16.36 -17.22 41.21
CA SER A 151 -15.40 -17.23 40.09
C SER A 151 -14.86 -15.82 39.77
N PHE A 152 -14.09 -15.21 40.66
CA PHE A 152 -13.33 -13.97 40.36
C PHE A 152 -11.85 -14.23 40.05
N SER A 153 -11.40 -15.50 40.01
CA SER A 153 -9.98 -15.88 39.89
C SER A 153 -9.43 -15.95 38.46
N ARG A 154 -10.18 -15.53 37.43
CA ARG A 154 -9.74 -15.55 36.01
C ARG A 154 -9.81 -14.21 35.26
N LEU A 155 -10.26 -13.13 35.91
CA LEU A 155 -10.57 -11.84 35.25
C LEU A 155 -9.59 -10.69 35.61
N GLY A 156 -8.35 -11.03 35.98
CA GLY A 156 -7.31 -10.05 36.32
C GLY A 156 -5.89 -10.42 35.89
N THR A 157 -5.69 -11.57 35.26
CA THR A 157 -4.41 -11.96 34.64
C THR A 157 -4.39 -11.53 33.18
N ASN A 158 -3.22 -11.57 32.53
CA ASN A 158 -3.12 -11.49 31.07
C ASN A 158 -4.24 -12.30 30.40
N ASP A 159 -4.58 -13.47 30.94
CA ASP A 159 -5.60 -14.39 30.44
C ASP A 159 -6.95 -13.78 30.08
N ALA A 160 -7.44 -12.66 30.66
CA ALA A 160 -8.74 -12.10 30.29
C ALA A 160 -8.70 -11.32 28.95
N VAL A 161 -7.75 -10.40 28.80
CA VAL A 161 -7.48 -9.68 27.53
C VAL A 161 -6.86 -10.64 26.51
N VAL A 162 -6.09 -11.63 26.98
CA VAL A 162 -5.48 -12.69 26.16
C VAL A 162 -6.50 -13.75 25.75
N THR A 163 -7.62 -13.97 26.46
CA THR A 163 -8.69 -14.89 26.02
C THR A 163 -9.60 -14.31 24.95
N SER A 164 -9.74 -12.98 24.86
CA SER A 164 -10.43 -12.33 23.74
C SER A 164 -9.52 -12.17 22.52
N LEU A 165 -8.20 -12.08 22.74
CA LEU A 165 -7.19 -12.30 21.71
C LEU A 165 -7.02 -13.81 21.46
N ASN A 166 -6.50 -14.20 20.30
CA ASN A 166 -6.42 -15.62 19.94
C ASN A 166 -5.38 -16.33 20.86
N ASP A 167 -5.84 -17.19 21.77
CA ASP A 167 -5.05 -17.85 22.84
C ASP A 167 -3.86 -18.69 22.29
N GLN A 168 -3.93 -19.10 21.01
CA GLN A 168 -2.85 -19.85 20.35
C GLN A 168 -1.70 -18.98 19.79
N THR A 169 -1.92 -17.69 19.53
CA THR A 169 -0.93 -16.79 18.90
C THR A 169 -0.31 -15.80 19.89
N THR A 170 -0.96 -15.59 21.04
CA THR A 170 -0.43 -14.75 22.10
C THR A 170 0.60 -15.52 22.89
N LYS A 171 1.88 -15.25 22.63
CA LYS A 171 2.97 -15.92 23.31
C LYS A 171 3.67 -15.00 24.31
N PRO A 172 4.27 -15.56 25.36
CA PRO A 172 5.25 -14.84 26.17
C PRO A 172 6.39 -14.28 25.30
N LEU A 173 6.92 -13.11 25.69
CA LEU A 173 8.06 -12.48 25.00
C LEU A 173 9.33 -13.36 24.94
N ASP A 174 9.44 -14.37 25.80
CA ASP A 174 10.55 -15.32 25.86
C ASP A 174 10.31 -16.62 25.05
N ASP A 175 9.30 -16.66 24.16
CA ASP A 175 9.11 -17.77 23.22
C ASP A 175 10.40 -18.05 22.44
N GLN A 176 10.91 -19.29 22.54
CA GLN A 176 12.16 -19.64 21.90
C GLN A 176 12.03 -19.50 20.39
N SER A 177 12.83 -18.61 19.80
CA SER A 177 12.91 -18.45 18.36
C SER A 177 13.22 -19.82 17.71
N PRO A 178 12.61 -20.14 16.56
CA PRO A 178 12.89 -21.40 15.88
C PRO A 178 14.39 -21.54 15.61
N LYS A 179 14.87 -22.79 15.64
CA LYS A 179 16.27 -23.09 15.30
C LYS A 179 16.56 -22.56 13.89
N ARG A 180 17.51 -21.63 13.81
CA ARG A 180 17.87 -20.97 12.54
C ARG A 180 18.47 -21.97 11.55
N PRO A 181 18.14 -21.87 10.26
CA PRO A 181 18.80 -22.66 9.24
C PRO A 181 20.27 -22.25 9.13
N LYS A 182 21.16 -23.18 8.80
CA LYS A 182 22.57 -22.89 8.54
C LYS A 182 22.80 -22.53 7.08
N LYS A 183 22.05 -23.18 6.18
CA LYS A 183 22.12 -22.96 4.73
C LYS A 183 20.72 -22.76 4.14
N VAL A 184 20.55 -21.73 3.34
CA VAL A 184 19.29 -21.39 2.68
C VAL A 184 19.46 -21.28 1.17
N LEU A 185 18.55 -21.91 0.44
CA LEU A 185 18.41 -21.81 -1.00
C LEU A 185 17.41 -20.70 -1.37
N LEU A 186 17.82 -19.77 -2.23
CA LEU A 186 16.98 -18.76 -2.83
C LEU A 186 16.79 -19.05 -4.32
N LEU A 187 15.54 -19.05 -4.79
CA LEU A 187 15.22 -19.15 -6.20
C LEU A 187 15.03 -17.76 -6.80
N GLY A 188 15.87 -17.41 -7.78
CA GLY A 188 15.76 -16.16 -8.54
C GLY A 188 14.63 -16.19 -9.58
N SER A 189 14.41 -15.06 -10.25
CA SER A 189 13.32 -14.89 -11.21
C SER A 189 13.50 -15.55 -12.57
N GLY A 190 14.74 -15.87 -12.94
CA GLY A 190 15.06 -16.27 -14.30
C GLY A 190 15.17 -15.08 -15.25
N ALA A 191 14.86 -15.31 -16.52
CA ALA A 191 14.94 -14.27 -17.55
C ALA A 191 13.89 -13.17 -17.32
N LEU A 192 14.28 -11.91 -17.57
CA LEU A 192 13.35 -10.79 -17.57
C LEU A 192 12.34 -10.94 -18.71
N LYS A 193 11.06 -10.80 -18.39
CA LYS A 193 9.94 -10.85 -19.35
C LYS A 193 8.88 -9.83 -18.94
N ILE A 194 7.99 -9.49 -19.85
CA ILE A 194 6.85 -8.61 -19.54
C ILE A 194 6.08 -9.23 -18.36
N GLY A 195 5.80 -8.42 -17.33
CA GLY A 195 5.17 -8.84 -16.08
C GLY A 195 6.10 -9.50 -15.05
N GLN A 196 7.36 -9.79 -15.38
CA GLN A 196 8.36 -10.30 -14.43
C GLN A 196 9.74 -9.70 -14.72
N ALA A 197 10.05 -8.54 -14.12
CA ALA A 197 11.22 -7.74 -14.46
C ALA A 197 12.23 -7.63 -13.28
N GLY A 198 12.88 -6.47 -13.16
CA GLY A 198 13.99 -6.22 -12.23
C GLY A 198 13.58 -6.14 -10.74
N GLU A 199 12.29 -6.09 -10.44
CA GLU A 199 11.76 -6.10 -9.07
C GLU A 199 12.27 -7.32 -8.27
N PHE A 200 12.43 -8.46 -8.91
CA PHE A 200 12.91 -9.69 -8.27
C PHE A 200 14.43 -9.73 -8.09
N ASP A 201 15.16 -8.95 -8.88
CA ASP A 201 16.60 -8.75 -8.64
C ASP A 201 16.81 -7.92 -7.37
N TYR A 202 16.03 -6.86 -7.20
CA TYR A 202 16.00 -6.08 -5.96
C TYR A 202 15.58 -6.94 -4.76
N SER A 203 14.43 -7.62 -4.88
CA SER A 203 13.85 -8.42 -3.80
C SER A 203 14.75 -9.58 -3.37
N GLY A 204 15.28 -10.35 -4.33
CA GLY A 204 16.21 -11.43 -4.06
C GLY A 204 17.50 -10.93 -3.39
N SER A 205 18.04 -9.80 -3.84
CA SER A 205 19.23 -9.19 -3.22
C SER A 205 18.98 -8.73 -1.78
N GLN A 206 17.79 -8.19 -1.47
CA GLN A 206 17.42 -7.84 -0.09
C GLN A 206 17.29 -9.08 0.79
N ALA A 207 16.75 -10.19 0.28
CA ALA A 207 16.67 -11.45 1.00
C ALA A 207 18.06 -12.02 1.32
N LEU A 208 18.96 -12.03 0.33
CA LEU A 208 20.35 -12.47 0.51
C LEU A 208 21.07 -11.61 1.56
N LYS A 209 20.86 -10.28 1.53
CA LYS A 209 21.37 -9.38 2.56
C LYS A 209 20.83 -9.74 3.95
N ALA A 210 19.54 -10.00 4.08
CA ALA A 210 18.92 -10.37 5.35
C ALA A 210 19.50 -11.69 5.91
N LEU A 211 19.70 -12.69 5.05
CA LEU A 211 20.31 -13.98 5.40
C LEU A 211 21.78 -13.81 5.84
N LYS A 212 22.55 -13.00 5.11
CA LYS A 212 23.97 -12.74 5.39
C LYS A 212 24.17 -12.05 6.75
N GLU A 213 23.30 -11.11 7.11
CA GLU A 213 23.30 -10.47 8.43
C GLU A 213 23.08 -11.47 9.58
N GLU A 214 22.42 -12.60 9.32
CA GLU A 214 22.18 -13.66 10.29
C GLU A 214 23.28 -14.75 10.27
N GLY A 215 24.32 -14.57 9.44
CA GLY A 215 25.41 -15.54 9.29
C GLY A 215 24.98 -16.85 8.62
N ILE A 216 23.92 -16.83 7.81
CA ILE A 216 23.38 -17.99 7.11
C ILE A 216 24.07 -18.13 5.76
N GLU A 217 24.55 -19.33 5.43
CA GLU A 217 25.14 -19.65 4.12
C GLU A 217 24.06 -19.61 3.03
N THR A 218 24.33 -18.91 1.93
CA THR A 218 23.36 -18.61 0.88
C THR A 218 23.69 -19.32 -0.43
N VAL A 219 22.72 -20.06 -0.94
CA VAL A 219 22.76 -20.65 -2.29
C VAL A 219 21.72 -19.95 -3.15
N LEU A 220 22.13 -19.40 -4.29
CA LEU A 220 21.24 -18.78 -5.27
C LEU A 220 21.18 -19.61 -6.55
N ILE A 221 19.98 -19.87 -7.07
CA ILE A 221 19.79 -20.36 -8.43
C ILE A 221 19.15 -19.25 -9.27
N ASN A 222 19.89 -18.73 -10.25
CA ASN A 222 19.35 -17.80 -11.22
C ASN A 222 20.12 -17.89 -12.56
N PRO A 223 19.46 -18.23 -13.68
CA PRO A 223 20.13 -18.30 -14.99
C PRO A 223 20.45 -16.93 -15.59
N ASN A 224 19.88 -15.83 -15.07
CA ASN A 224 20.08 -14.50 -15.62
C ASN A 224 21.39 -13.86 -15.13
N ILE A 225 22.40 -13.92 -15.99
CA ILE A 225 23.76 -13.39 -15.75
C ILE A 225 23.83 -11.85 -15.61
N ALA A 226 22.77 -11.13 -15.98
CA ALA A 226 22.73 -9.67 -15.99
C ALA A 226 22.07 -9.08 -14.73
N THR A 227 22.12 -9.79 -13.61
CA THR A 227 21.43 -9.42 -12.36
C THR A 227 22.40 -9.11 -11.23
N VAL A 228 22.07 -8.10 -10.41
CA VAL A 228 22.89 -7.73 -9.25
C VAL A 228 22.96 -8.88 -8.24
N GLN A 229 21.88 -9.64 -8.07
CA GLN A 229 21.86 -10.82 -7.20
C GLN A 229 22.93 -11.89 -7.55
N THR A 230 23.37 -11.96 -8.82
CA THR A 230 24.41 -12.89 -9.27
C THR A 230 25.83 -12.30 -9.22
N SER A 231 25.96 -11.06 -8.74
CA SER A 231 27.26 -10.41 -8.57
C SER A 231 28.06 -11.08 -7.46
N LYS A 232 29.39 -10.95 -7.57
CA LYS A 232 30.31 -11.46 -6.56
C LYS A 232 29.97 -10.87 -5.18
N ASP A 233 30.09 -11.70 -4.14
CA ASP A 233 29.89 -11.35 -2.72
C ASP A 233 28.43 -11.08 -2.29
N VAL A 234 27.45 -11.23 -3.20
CA VAL A 234 26.01 -11.08 -2.88
C VAL A 234 25.41 -12.38 -2.32
N ALA A 235 25.70 -13.53 -2.94
CA ALA A 235 25.45 -14.87 -2.42
C ALA A 235 26.77 -15.64 -2.27
N ASP A 236 26.82 -16.64 -1.39
CA ASP A 236 28.03 -17.47 -1.18
C ASP A 236 28.25 -18.44 -2.34
N VAL A 237 27.16 -19.03 -2.84
CA VAL A 237 27.19 -19.93 -4.01
C VAL A 237 26.12 -19.53 -5.01
N VAL A 238 26.50 -19.38 -6.28
CA VAL A 238 25.59 -19.04 -7.39
C VAL A 238 25.58 -20.15 -8.43
N TYR A 239 24.37 -20.63 -8.76
CA TYR A 239 24.11 -21.57 -9.83
C TYR A 239 23.39 -20.88 -10.99
N PHE A 240 24.08 -20.76 -12.12
CA PHE A 240 23.48 -20.33 -13.39
C PHE A 240 22.75 -21.49 -14.07
N GLN A 241 21.68 -21.96 -13.42
CA GLN A 241 20.86 -23.08 -13.88
C GLN A 241 19.40 -22.64 -14.05
N PRO A 242 18.62 -23.28 -14.93
CA PRO A 242 17.19 -23.02 -15.04
C PRO A 242 16.47 -23.23 -13.70
N VAL A 243 15.55 -22.33 -13.36
CA VAL A 243 14.65 -22.47 -12.19
C VAL A 243 13.53 -23.44 -12.57
N LYS A 244 13.87 -24.73 -12.65
CA LYS A 244 12.96 -25.85 -12.93
C LYS A 244 13.22 -26.97 -11.92
N ALA A 245 12.17 -27.70 -11.53
CA ALA A 245 12.22 -28.70 -10.46
C ALA A 245 13.39 -29.69 -10.61
N ASP A 246 13.64 -30.23 -11.82
CA ASP A 246 14.73 -31.20 -12.05
C ASP A 246 16.12 -30.63 -11.75
N PHE A 247 16.36 -29.36 -12.09
CA PHE A 247 17.65 -28.70 -11.85
C PHE A 247 17.77 -28.28 -10.38
N VAL A 248 16.68 -27.76 -9.81
CA VAL A 248 16.65 -27.35 -8.41
C VAL A 248 16.82 -28.56 -7.48
N GLU A 249 16.21 -29.71 -7.79
CA GLU A 249 16.41 -30.94 -7.01
C GLU A 249 17.89 -31.36 -7.00
N ARG A 250 18.60 -31.29 -8.14
CA ARG A 250 20.03 -31.62 -8.19
C ARG A 250 20.88 -30.67 -7.34
N VAL A 251 20.52 -29.38 -7.30
CA VAL A 251 21.19 -28.42 -6.42
C VAL A 251 20.88 -28.71 -4.95
N ILE A 252 19.62 -29.04 -4.61
CA ILE A 252 19.23 -29.46 -3.26
C ILE A 252 20.01 -30.71 -2.82
N GLU A 253 20.12 -31.70 -3.70
CA GLU A 253 20.86 -32.95 -3.44
C GLU A 253 22.34 -32.70 -3.14
N LYS A 254 22.96 -31.76 -3.88
CA LYS A 254 24.37 -31.39 -3.72
C LYS A 254 24.62 -30.50 -2.49
N GLU A 255 23.83 -29.44 -2.34
CA GLU A 255 24.06 -28.39 -1.34
C GLU A 255 23.48 -28.70 0.03
N ARG A 256 22.46 -29.56 0.09
CA ARG A 256 21.72 -29.93 1.31
C ARG A 256 21.28 -28.71 2.14
N PRO A 257 20.52 -27.76 1.57
CA PRO A 257 20.03 -26.60 2.32
C PRO A 257 19.01 -27.02 3.39
N ASP A 258 19.01 -26.33 4.53
CA ASP A 258 18.01 -26.54 5.59
C ASP A 258 16.68 -25.87 5.25
N GLY A 259 16.73 -24.79 4.46
CA GLY A 259 15.56 -23.99 4.10
C GLY A 259 15.59 -23.47 2.66
N ILE A 260 14.42 -23.13 2.14
CA ILE A 260 14.21 -22.56 0.81
C ILE A 260 13.25 -21.37 0.86
N LEU A 261 13.60 -20.30 0.14
CA LEU A 261 12.76 -19.10 -0.04
C LEU A 261 12.16 -19.09 -1.45
N LEU A 262 10.83 -19.12 -1.51
CA LEU A 262 10.07 -19.22 -2.77
C LEU A 262 9.44 -17.90 -3.22
N SER A 263 9.12 -17.01 -2.28
CA SER A 263 8.33 -15.78 -2.49
C SER A 263 9.11 -14.58 -3.07
N PHE A 264 10.35 -14.79 -3.55
CA PHE A 264 11.27 -13.70 -3.93
C PHE A 264 11.63 -13.69 -5.42
N GLY A 265 11.37 -14.77 -6.15
CA GLY A 265 11.72 -14.95 -7.56
C GLY A 265 10.51 -14.89 -8.51
N GLY A 266 9.43 -14.23 -8.11
CA GLY A 266 8.21 -14.12 -8.92
C GLY A 266 7.56 -15.48 -9.23
N GLN A 267 6.74 -15.52 -10.28
CA GLN A 267 5.97 -16.71 -10.63
C GLN A 267 6.84 -17.92 -10.95
N THR A 268 8.02 -17.69 -11.54
CA THR A 268 8.93 -18.77 -11.95
C THR A 268 9.45 -19.55 -10.73
N ALA A 269 9.88 -18.85 -9.69
CA ALA A 269 10.32 -19.48 -8.43
C ALA A 269 9.16 -20.15 -7.69
N LEU A 270 8.00 -19.48 -7.65
CA LEU A 270 6.82 -19.97 -6.96
C LEU A 270 6.32 -21.29 -7.57
N ASN A 271 6.11 -21.34 -8.89
CA ASN A 271 5.68 -22.56 -9.59
C ASN A 271 6.70 -23.70 -9.41
N CYS A 272 8.00 -23.39 -9.46
CA CYS A 272 9.04 -24.39 -9.22
C CYS A 272 8.98 -24.94 -7.79
N GLY A 273 8.71 -24.09 -6.80
CA GLY A 273 8.55 -24.49 -5.40
C GLY A 273 7.34 -25.40 -5.17
N VAL A 274 6.20 -25.05 -5.76
CA VAL A 274 4.97 -25.86 -5.71
C VAL A 274 5.19 -27.23 -6.37
N GLU A 275 5.85 -27.27 -7.52
CA GLU A 275 6.19 -28.53 -8.20
C GLU A 275 7.13 -29.41 -7.35
N LEU A 276 8.15 -28.83 -6.70
CA LEU A 276 9.05 -29.56 -5.79
C LEU A 276 8.28 -30.12 -4.57
N TYR A 277 7.28 -29.40 -4.10
CA TYR A 277 6.40 -29.85 -3.02
C TYR A 277 5.54 -31.04 -3.47
N HIS A 278 4.85 -30.95 -4.61
CA HIS A 278 4.03 -32.04 -5.14
C HIS A 278 4.84 -33.32 -5.43
N ARG A 279 6.10 -33.18 -5.86
CA ARG A 279 7.01 -34.31 -6.06
C ARG A 279 7.58 -34.91 -4.77
N GLY A 280 7.28 -34.34 -3.60
CA GLY A 280 7.83 -34.78 -2.32
C GLY A 280 9.33 -34.52 -2.17
N VAL A 281 9.93 -33.68 -3.03
CA VAL A 281 11.38 -33.40 -3.01
C VAL A 281 11.78 -32.68 -1.73
N LEU A 282 10.99 -31.68 -1.33
CA LEU A 282 11.28 -30.90 -0.12
C LEU A 282 11.31 -31.79 1.13
N GLU A 283 10.36 -32.72 1.25
CA GLU A 283 10.29 -33.71 2.33
C GLU A 283 11.45 -34.72 2.26
N LYS A 284 11.70 -35.30 1.08
CA LYS A 284 12.80 -36.26 0.82
C LYS A 284 14.16 -35.75 1.30
N TYR A 285 14.43 -34.45 1.15
CA TYR A 285 15.70 -33.84 1.55
C TYR A 285 15.64 -33.04 2.85
N GLY A 286 14.48 -32.98 3.52
CA GLY A 286 14.30 -32.24 4.77
C GLY A 286 14.40 -30.72 4.64
N VAL A 287 14.11 -30.16 3.47
CA VAL A 287 14.19 -28.72 3.17
C VAL A 287 12.90 -28.03 3.59
N LYS A 288 13.00 -27.05 4.49
CA LYS A 288 11.83 -26.30 4.97
C LYS A 288 11.56 -25.08 4.09
N VAL A 289 10.31 -24.84 3.72
CA VAL A 289 9.91 -23.56 3.13
C VAL A 289 9.91 -22.49 4.22
N LEU A 290 10.62 -21.40 3.97
CA LEU A 290 10.74 -20.27 4.89
C LEU A 290 9.76 -19.16 4.49
N GLY A 291 9.02 -18.63 5.46
CA GLY A 291 7.93 -17.67 5.22
C GLY A 291 6.61 -18.37 4.92
N THR A 292 5.90 -17.88 3.91
CA THR A 292 4.56 -18.37 3.55
C THR A 292 4.57 -19.88 3.22
N PRO A 293 3.72 -20.69 3.88
CA PRO A 293 3.60 -22.11 3.56
C PRO A 293 3.16 -22.37 2.11
N VAL A 294 3.60 -23.50 1.53
CA VAL A 294 3.23 -23.87 0.15
C VAL A 294 1.71 -23.99 -0.03
N GLN A 295 0.99 -24.49 0.99
CA GLN A 295 -0.47 -24.57 0.91
C GLN A 295 -1.11 -23.18 0.78
N ALA A 296 -0.65 -22.19 1.53
CA ALA A 296 -1.15 -20.82 1.43
C ALA A 296 -0.87 -20.22 0.05
N ILE A 297 0.28 -20.57 -0.56
CA ILE A 297 0.59 -20.20 -1.94
C ILE A 297 -0.40 -20.82 -2.93
N ILE A 298 -0.65 -22.14 -2.82
CA ILE A 298 -1.62 -22.86 -3.67
C ILE A 298 -3.02 -22.25 -3.54
N ASP A 299 -3.45 -22.00 -2.31
CA ASP A 299 -4.76 -21.43 -2.00
C ASP A 299 -4.96 -20.03 -2.60
N THR A 300 -3.89 -19.26 -2.87
CA THR A 300 -3.97 -17.94 -3.51
C THR A 300 -3.82 -17.95 -5.03
N GLU A 301 -3.13 -18.94 -5.59
CA GLU A 301 -2.82 -19.01 -7.02
C GLU A 301 -3.90 -19.75 -7.81
N ASP A 302 -4.59 -20.70 -7.17
CA ASP A 302 -5.76 -21.36 -7.74
C ASP A 302 -7.02 -20.50 -7.49
N ARG A 303 -7.73 -20.15 -8.57
CA ARG A 303 -8.86 -19.23 -8.50
C ARG A 303 -10.03 -19.79 -7.69
N ASP A 304 -10.30 -21.09 -7.81
CA ASP A 304 -11.44 -21.72 -7.17
C ASP A 304 -11.17 -21.90 -5.68
N LEU A 305 -9.96 -22.36 -5.33
CA LEU A 305 -9.54 -22.44 -3.92
C LEU A 305 -9.54 -21.06 -3.27
N PHE A 306 -9.05 -20.03 -3.97
CA PHE A 306 -9.05 -18.66 -3.48
C PHE A 306 -10.46 -18.17 -3.13
N VAL A 307 -11.42 -18.37 -4.03
CA VAL A 307 -12.82 -18.01 -3.78
C VAL A 307 -13.38 -18.78 -2.59
N GLN A 308 -13.16 -20.09 -2.52
CA GLN A 308 -13.61 -20.93 -1.41
C GLN A 308 -13.07 -20.43 -0.07
N ARG A 309 -11.76 -20.13 0.02
CA ARG A 309 -11.14 -19.57 1.23
C ARG A 309 -11.76 -18.25 1.65
N LEU A 310 -12.00 -17.35 0.69
CA LEU A 310 -12.59 -16.06 1.02
C LEU A 310 -14.07 -16.15 1.43
N ASP A 311 -14.81 -17.12 0.88
CA ASP A 311 -16.19 -17.41 1.27
C ASP A 311 -16.29 -17.90 2.72
N GLU A 312 -15.31 -18.66 3.23
CA GLU A 312 -15.23 -19.12 4.63
C GLU A 312 -15.29 -17.95 5.64
N ILE A 313 -14.80 -16.78 5.25
CA ILE A 313 -14.76 -15.57 6.08
C ILE A 313 -15.72 -14.47 5.62
N GLY A 314 -16.64 -14.78 4.69
CA GLY A 314 -17.64 -13.86 4.16
C GLY A 314 -17.05 -12.67 3.40
N VAL A 315 -15.86 -12.83 2.81
CA VAL A 315 -15.21 -11.79 1.99
C VAL A 315 -15.72 -11.90 0.57
N LYS A 316 -16.13 -10.76 0.00
CA LYS A 316 -16.78 -10.72 -1.31
C LYS A 316 -15.75 -10.82 -2.43
N THR A 317 -15.85 -11.85 -3.27
CA THR A 317 -15.07 -12.03 -4.49
C THR A 317 -15.92 -11.79 -5.74
N ILE A 318 -15.26 -11.63 -6.89
CA ILE A 318 -15.97 -11.54 -8.17
C ILE A 318 -16.71 -12.85 -8.43
N LYS A 319 -18.04 -12.78 -8.50
CA LYS A 319 -18.86 -13.95 -8.82
C LYS A 319 -18.80 -14.23 -10.32
N SER A 320 -18.45 -15.46 -10.65
CA SER A 320 -18.41 -15.99 -12.01
C SER A 320 -19.19 -17.31 -12.07
N HIS A 321 -19.76 -17.61 -13.22
CA HIS A 321 -20.42 -18.89 -13.51
C HIS A 321 -19.87 -19.43 -14.82
N ALA A 322 -19.33 -20.64 -14.80
CA ALA A 322 -19.03 -21.38 -16.02
C ALA A 322 -20.34 -21.90 -16.61
N CYS A 323 -20.53 -21.66 -17.90
CA CYS A 323 -21.73 -21.99 -18.65
C CYS A 323 -21.32 -22.73 -19.92
N GLU A 324 -22.01 -23.82 -20.23
CA GLU A 324 -21.79 -24.63 -21.43
C GLU A 324 -22.95 -24.48 -22.43
N THR A 325 -24.03 -23.80 -22.03
CA THR A 325 -25.20 -23.53 -22.87
C THR A 325 -25.67 -22.08 -22.78
N ILE A 326 -26.41 -21.61 -23.79
CA ILE A 326 -27.01 -20.26 -23.80
C ILE A 326 -28.02 -20.08 -22.66
N ASP A 327 -28.76 -21.12 -22.29
CA ASP A 327 -29.72 -21.04 -21.18
C ASP A 327 -29.01 -20.87 -19.83
N GLU A 328 -27.88 -21.56 -19.62
CA GLU A 328 -27.03 -21.34 -18.44
C GLU A 328 -26.45 -19.93 -18.41
N VAL A 329 -26.04 -19.39 -19.56
CA VAL A 329 -25.57 -17.99 -19.67
C VAL A 329 -26.67 -17.01 -19.24
N ARG A 330 -27.91 -17.23 -19.70
CA ARG A 330 -29.06 -16.39 -19.34
C ARG A 330 -29.36 -16.49 -17.84
N GLU A 331 -29.37 -17.69 -17.27
CA GLU A 331 -29.56 -17.87 -15.84
C GLU A 331 -28.44 -17.22 -15.00
N ALA A 332 -27.18 -17.37 -15.42
CA ALA A 332 -26.04 -16.77 -14.76
C ALA A 332 -26.16 -15.23 -14.76
N ALA A 333 -26.48 -14.62 -15.90
CA ALA A 333 -26.66 -13.17 -15.98
C ALA A 333 -27.88 -12.67 -15.19
N ALA A 334 -28.99 -13.42 -15.15
CA ALA A 334 -30.14 -13.07 -14.32
C ALA A 334 -29.78 -13.10 -12.82
N ARG A 335 -28.92 -14.03 -12.39
CA ARG A 335 -28.44 -14.11 -11.00
C ARG A 335 -27.41 -13.03 -10.66
N LEU A 336 -26.49 -12.74 -11.59
CA LEU A 336 -25.41 -11.75 -11.39
C LEU A 336 -25.90 -10.30 -11.54
N GLY A 337 -26.91 -10.10 -12.38
CA GLY A 337 -27.41 -8.79 -12.82
C GLY A 337 -26.43 -8.07 -13.75
N PHE A 338 -26.96 -7.32 -14.70
CA PHE A 338 -26.15 -6.50 -15.62
C PHE A 338 -25.47 -5.31 -14.92
N PRO A 339 -24.36 -4.77 -15.47
CA PRO A 339 -23.60 -5.31 -16.60
C PRO A 339 -22.81 -6.57 -16.22
N VAL A 340 -22.59 -7.46 -17.18
CA VAL A 340 -21.76 -8.67 -17.05
C VAL A 340 -20.64 -8.67 -18.08
N ILE A 341 -19.63 -9.49 -17.87
CA ILE A 341 -18.64 -9.84 -18.88
C ILE A 341 -18.78 -11.32 -19.19
N LEU A 342 -18.91 -11.65 -20.46
CA LEU A 342 -18.82 -13.01 -20.95
C LEU A 342 -17.39 -13.24 -21.43
N ARG A 343 -16.76 -14.35 -21.03
CA ARG A 343 -15.42 -14.74 -21.50
C ARG A 343 -15.44 -16.15 -22.07
N ALA A 344 -14.87 -16.34 -23.25
CA ALA A 344 -14.71 -17.69 -23.78
C ALA A 344 -13.61 -18.44 -23.00
N ALA A 345 -13.91 -19.64 -22.52
CA ALA A 345 -12.90 -20.53 -21.94
C ALA A 345 -11.92 -21.00 -23.02
N TYR A 346 -10.68 -21.35 -22.64
CA TYR A 346 -9.65 -21.88 -23.55
C TYR A 346 -9.29 -21.00 -24.77
N ALA A 347 -9.76 -19.75 -24.82
CA ALA A 347 -9.47 -18.78 -25.87
C ALA A 347 -8.36 -17.81 -25.45
N LEU A 348 -7.37 -17.59 -26.31
CA LEU A 348 -6.28 -16.65 -26.07
C LEU A 348 -6.66 -15.24 -26.53
N GLY A 349 -6.21 -14.23 -25.78
CA GLY A 349 -6.30 -12.82 -26.21
C GLY A 349 -7.69 -12.18 -26.13
N GLY A 350 -8.63 -12.77 -25.37
CA GLY A 350 -9.98 -12.22 -25.23
C GLY A 350 -10.88 -12.47 -26.44
N LEU A 351 -10.51 -13.39 -27.33
CA LEU A 351 -11.34 -13.83 -28.44
C LEU A 351 -12.68 -14.37 -27.90
N GLY A 352 -13.80 -13.74 -28.30
CA GLY A 352 -15.15 -14.03 -27.79
C GLY A 352 -15.48 -13.52 -26.40
N SER A 353 -14.59 -12.75 -25.78
CA SER A 353 -14.89 -12.06 -24.54
C SER A 353 -15.49 -10.69 -24.81
N GLY A 354 -16.58 -10.33 -24.13
CA GLY A 354 -17.27 -9.06 -24.33
C GLY A 354 -17.99 -8.60 -23.08
N PHE A 355 -18.07 -7.28 -22.92
CA PHE A 355 -18.94 -6.67 -21.92
C PHE A 355 -20.35 -6.62 -22.49
N CYS A 356 -21.32 -6.96 -21.65
CA CYS A 356 -22.72 -6.98 -22.00
C CYS A 356 -23.47 -6.16 -20.95
N ASP A 357 -24.05 -5.04 -21.37
CA ASP A 357 -24.81 -4.13 -20.49
C ASP A 357 -26.28 -4.56 -20.38
N ASN A 358 -26.73 -5.47 -21.24
CA ASN A 358 -28.09 -6.00 -21.29
C ASN A 358 -28.11 -7.43 -21.88
N GLU A 359 -29.28 -8.06 -21.83
CA GLU A 359 -29.47 -9.44 -22.28
C GLU A 359 -29.27 -9.61 -23.79
N GLU A 360 -29.65 -8.62 -24.60
CA GLU A 360 -29.50 -8.66 -26.06
C GLU A 360 -28.02 -8.74 -26.46
N GLU A 361 -27.18 -7.87 -25.89
CA GLU A 361 -25.73 -7.90 -26.06
C GLU A 361 -25.12 -9.21 -25.55
N LEU A 362 -25.62 -9.75 -24.45
CA LEU A 362 -25.13 -11.01 -23.89
C LEU A 362 -25.42 -12.20 -24.81
N MET A 363 -26.63 -12.28 -25.37
CA MET A 363 -26.99 -13.39 -26.26
C MET A 363 -26.15 -13.34 -27.54
N ALA A 364 -25.98 -12.15 -28.13
CA ALA A 364 -25.13 -11.98 -29.30
C ALA A 364 -23.67 -12.39 -29.02
N GLN A 365 -23.13 -11.96 -27.87
CA GLN A 365 -21.77 -12.30 -27.47
C GLN A 365 -21.61 -13.79 -27.14
N ALA A 366 -22.63 -14.41 -26.52
CA ALA A 366 -22.62 -15.83 -26.18
C ALA A 366 -22.66 -16.72 -27.44
N GLU A 367 -23.53 -16.39 -28.41
CA GLU A 367 -23.60 -17.09 -29.69
C GLU A 367 -22.27 -17.06 -30.44
N GLU A 368 -21.62 -15.89 -30.47
CA GLU A 368 -20.28 -15.75 -31.01
C GLU A 368 -19.28 -16.60 -30.23
N ALA A 369 -19.24 -16.47 -28.90
CA ALA A 369 -18.28 -17.18 -28.04
C ALA A 369 -18.39 -18.71 -28.12
N PHE A 370 -19.61 -19.24 -28.19
CA PHE A 370 -19.85 -20.68 -28.31
C PHE A 370 -19.44 -21.26 -29.67
N SER A 371 -19.27 -20.42 -30.70
CA SER A 371 -18.81 -20.88 -32.02
C SER A 371 -17.36 -21.36 -32.04
N PHE A 372 -16.56 -20.99 -31.02
CA PHE A 372 -15.16 -21.40 -30.90
C PHE A 372 -14.73 -21.84 -29.49
N SER A 373 -15.60 -21.79 -28.49
CA SER A 373 -15.37 -22.40 -27.17
C SER A 373 -16.56 -23.23 -26.69
N PRO A 374 -16.34 -24.45 -26.17
CA PRO A 374 -17.41 -25.27 -25.59
C PRO A 374 -17.93 -24.75 -24.24
N GLN A 375 -17.22 -23.80 -23.63
CA GLN A 375 -17.55 -23.24 -22.32
C GLN A 375 -17.28 -21.73 -22.32
N VAL A 376 -18.14 -20.98 -21.65
CA VAL A 376 -17.98 -19.54 -21.42
C VAL A 376 -18.11 -19.24 -19.93
N LEU A 377 -17.52 -18.15 -19.47
CA LEU A 377 -17.59 -17.68 -18.10
C LEU A 377 -18.38 -16.37 -18.08
N VAL A 378 -19.52 -16.35 -17.39
CA VAL A 378 -20.31 -15.13 -17.17
C VAL A 378 -19.93 -14.57 -15.80
N GLU A 379 -19.40 -13.35 -15.77
CA GLU A 379 -18.96 -12.69 -14.53
C GLU A 379 -19.65 -11.34 -14.36
N LYS A 380 -19.79 -10.89 -13.10
CA LYS A 380 -20.24 -9.52 -12.84
C LYS A 380 -19.21 -8.52 -13.39
N SER A 381 -19.64 -7.61 -14.26
CA SER A 381 -18.77 -6.53 -14.72
C SER A 381 -18.60 -5.50 -13.61
N LEU A 382 -17.34 -5.23 -13.30
CA LEU A 382 -16.92 -4.19 -12.34
C LEU A 382 -16.18 -3.06 -13.08
N LYS A 383 -16.40 -2.94 -14.40
CA LYS A 383 -15.77 -1.91 -15.24
C LYS A 383 -16.09 -0.52 -14.68
N GLY A 384 -15.06 0.30 -14.51
CA GLY A 384 -15.22 1.64 -13.94
C GLY A 384 -15.19 1.71 -12.42
N TRP A 385 -15.10 0.57 -11.72
CA TRP A 385 -14.82 0.56 -10.28
C TRP A 385 -13.39 1.02 -10.02
N LYS A 386 -13.16 1.65 -8.86
CA LYS A 386 -11.82 2.03 -8.42
C LYS A 386 -11.02 0.77 -8.16
N GLU A 387 -9.75 0.75 -8.57
CA GLU A 387 -8.85 -0.35 -8.28
C GLU A 387 -7.83 0.09 -7.23
N ILE A 388 -7.83 -0.61 -6.09
CA ILE A 388 -7.06 -0.26 -4.89
C ILE A 388 -6.20 -1.45 -4.48
N GLU A 389 -4.95 -1.21 -4.10
CA GLU A 389 -4.02 -2.25 -3.65
C GLU A 389 -3.51 -1.96 -2.24
N TYR A 390 -3.25 -3.01 -1.46
CA TYR A 390 -2.60 -2.95 -0.16
C TYR A 390 -1.43 -3.91 -0.09
N GLU A 391 -0.28 -3.42 0.35
CA GLU A 391 0.88 -4.23 0.75
C GLU A 391 0.78 -4.57 2.23
N VAL A 392 0.70 -5.86 2.53
CA VAL A 392 0.45 -6.36 3.88
C VAL A 392 1.64 -7.20 4.33
N VAL A 393 2.05 -7.00 5.58
CA VAL A 393 3.12 -7.77 6.22
C VAL A 393 2.57 -8.45 7.46
N ARG A 394 2.83 -9.75 7.58
CA ARG A 394 2.39 -10.57 8.71
C ARG A 394 3.52 -11.45 9.24
N ASP A 395 3.73 -11.46 10.54
CA ASP A 395 4.68 -12.36 11.20
C ASP A 395 4.03 -13.64 11.73
N ARG A 396 4.86 -14.54 12.28
CA ARG A 396 4.40 -15.81 12.88
C ARG A 396 3.62 -15.66 14.19
N TYR A 397 3.64 -14.47 14.80
CA TYR A 397 2.95 -14.14 16.04
C TYR A 397 1.59 -13.47 15.78
N ASP A 398 1.17 -13.42 14.51
CA ASP A 398 -0.08 -12.83 14.04
C ASP A 398 -0.13 -11.29 14.10
N ASN A 399 1.03 -10.66 14.31
CA ASN A 399 1.18 -9.22 14.12
C ASN A 399 1.10 -8.93 12.62
N CYS A 400 0.16 -8.08 12.23
CA CYS A 400 -0.19 -7.83 10.84
C CYS A 400 -0.41 -6.33 10.60
N ILE A 401 0.24 -5.76 9.60
CA ILE A 401 0.21 -4.32 9.27
C ILE A 401 0.04 -4.11 7.77
N THR A 402 -0.53 -2.96 7.39
CA THR A 402 -0.55 -2.53 5.98
C THR A 402 0.49 -1.44 5.75
N VAL A 403 1.55 -1.77 5.00
CA VAL A 403 2.73 -0.91 4.84
C VAL A 403 2.51 0.16 3.78
N CYS A 404 1.74 -0.14 2.73
CA CYS A 404 1.47 0.80 1.66
C CYS A 404 0.10 0.53 1.08
N ASN A 405 -0.57 1.58 0.66
CA ASN A 405 -1.79 1.47 -0.11
C ASN A 405 -1.66 2.31 -1.39
N MET A 406 -2.25 1.80 -2.46
CA MET A 406 -2.10 2.35 -3.81
C MET A 406 -3.46 2.46 -4.47
N GLU A 407 -3.64 3.52 -5.26
CA GLU A 407 -4.86 3.76 -6.03
C GLU A 407 -4.50 3.91 -7.51
N ASN A 408 -5.20 3.16 -8.36
CA ASN A 408 -5.05 3.29 -9.80
C ASN A 408 -5.82 4.52 -10.29
N LEU A 409 -5.17 5.34 -11.11
CA LEU A 409 -5.83 6.43 -11.83
C LEU A 409 -6.78 5.87 -12.89
N ASP A 410 -6.32 4.84 -13.60
CA ASP A 410 -7.13 4.09 -14.53
C ASP A 410 -8.06 3.13 -13.74
N PRO A 411 -9.36 3.09 -14.04
CA PRO A 411 -10.30 2.23 -13.36
C PRO A 411 -10.14 0.77 -13.79
N LEU A 412 -10.80 -0.13 -13.04
CA LEU A 412 -10.75 -1.57 -13.31
C LEU A 412 -11.08 -1.90 -14.77
N GLY A 413 -10.24 -2.77 -15.35
CA GLY A 413 -10.26 -3.18 -16.75
C GLY A 413 -8.90 -3.00 -17.42
N ILE A 414 -8.04 -2.16 -16.84
CA ILE A 414 -6.64 -1.99 -17.21
C ILE A 414 -5.81 -2.57 -16.06
N HIS A 415 -4.91 -3.51 -16.36
CA HIS A 415 -4.09 -4.17 -15.36
C HIS A 415 -3.29 -3.16 -14.54
N THR A 416 -3.13 -3.35 -13.23
CA THR A 416 -2.32 -2.50 -12.33
C THR A 416 -0.93 -2.13 -12.89
N GLY A 417 -0.30 -3.10 -13.55
CA GLY A 417 0.96 -2.92 -14.28
C GLY A 417 0.93 -1.97 -15.47
N GLU A 418 -0.22 -1.84 -16.14
CA GLU A 418 -0.48 -0.92 -17.24
C GLU A 418 -1.13 0.40 -16.78
N SER A 419 -1.53 0.51 -15.52
CA SER A 419 -2.17 1.71 -14.96
C SER A 419 -1.14 2.71 -14.46
N ILE A 420 -1.50 3.99 -14.51
CA ILE A 420 -0.88 5.02 -13.65
C ILE A 420 -1.38 4.76 -12.22
N VAL A 421 -0.46 4.71 -11.25
CA VAL A 421 -0.77 4.37 -9.86
C VAL A 421 -0.25 5.48 -8.94
N VAL A 422 -1.02 5.84 -7.93
CA VAL A 422 -0.63 6.82 -6.90
C VAL A 422 -0.54 6.18 -5.52
N ALA A 423 0.43 6.64 -4.71
CA ALA A 423 0.57 6.27 -3.31
C ALA A 423 0.79 7.52 -2.44
N PRO A 424 0.07 7.69 -1.32
CA PRO A 424 -1.07 6.88 -0.88
C PRO A 424 -2.31 7.10 -1.75
N SER A 425 -3.39 6.35 -1.52
CA SER A 425 -4.71 6.64 -2.15
C SER A 425 -5.17 8.07 -1.85
N GLN A 426 -5.84 8.71 -2.81
CA GLN A 426 -6.27 10.11 -2.74
C GLN A 426 -7.78 10.28 -2.61
N THR A 427 -8.59 9.31 -3.08
CA THR A 427 -10.04 9.48 -3.22
C THR A 427 -10.88 8.60 -2.27
N LEU A 428 -10.24 7.94 -1.31
CA LEU A 428 -10.91 7.14 -0.29
C LEU A 428 -11.27 7.99 0.94
N SER A 429 -12.49 7.83 1.42
CA SER A 429 -12.89 8.28 2.76
C SER A 429 -12.19 7.44 3.85
N ASN A 430 -12.20 7.92 5.09
CA ASN A 430 -11.67 7.18 6.23
C ASN A 430 -12.35 5.80 6.37
N THR A 431 -13.66 5.73 6.18
CA THR A 431 -14.42 4.48 6.31
C THR A 431 -14.02 3.48 5.22
N GLU A 432 -13.93 3.91 3.96
CA GLU A 432 -13.49 3.05 2.85
C GLU A 432 -12.06 2.55 3.07
N TYR A 433 -11.14 3.45 3.43
CA TYR A 433 -9.73 3.11 3.67
C TYR A 433 -9.59 2.06 4.78
N HIS A 434 -10.18 2.31 5.96
CA HIS A 434 -10.03 1.40 7.09
C HIS A 434 -10.82 0.11 6.94
N LYS A 435 -11.93 0.12 6.18
CA LYS A 435 -12.64 -1.09 5.77
C LYS A 435 -11.77 -1.99 4.89
N LEU A 436 -11.17 -1.44 3.83
CA LEU A 436 -10.29 -2.21 2.94
C LEU A 436 -9.01 -2.67 3.66
N ARG A 437 -8.45 -1.83 4.52
CA ARG A 437 -7.32 -2.20 5.40
C ARG A 437 -7.66 -3.37 6.32
N ALA A 438 -8.78 -3.30 7.05
CA ALA A 438 -9.21 -4.35 7.97
C ALA A 438 -9.52 -5.66 7.22
N LEU A 439 -10.12 -5.57 6.03
CA LEU A 439 -10.32 -6.71 5.15
C LEU A 439 -8.98 -7.33 4.71
N ALA A 440 -7.98 -6.53 4.36
CA ALA A 440 -6.67 -7.02 3.97
C ALA A 440 -6.06 -7.85 5.09
N ILE A 441 -6.00 -7.29 6.31
CA ILE A 441 -5.52 -7.99 7.50
C ILE A 441 -6.31 -9.29 7.74
N LYS A 442 -7.65 -9.25 7.66
CA LYS A 442 -8.51 -10.44 7.83
C LYS A 442 -8.18 -11.55 6.84
N ILE A 443 -8.04 -11.20 5.55
CA ILE A 443 -7.72 -12.13 4.47
C ILE A 443 -6.35 -12.78 4.70
N ILE A 444 -5.33 -11.96 4.98
CA ILE A 444 -3.95 -12.43 5.14
C ILE A 444 -3.81 -13.36 6.36
N ARG A 445 -4.49 -13.03 7.46
CA ARG A 445 -4.56 -13.89 8.64
C ARG A 445 -5.22 -15.23 8.34
N HIS A 446 -6.35 -15.22 7.63
CA HIS A 446 -7.11 -16.43 7.31
C HIS A 446 -6.34 -17.36 6.37
N ILE A 447 -5.68 -16.83 5.33
CA ILE A 447 -4.86 -17.60 4.39
C ILE A 447 -3.59 -18.14 5.08
N GLY A 448 -3.13 -17.50 6.16
CA GLY A 448 -1.96 -17.95 6.92
C GLY A 448 -0.62 -17.52 6.32
N ILE A 449 -0.59 -16.36 5.66
CA ILE A 449 0.63 -15.79 5.07
C ILE A 449 1.62 -15.38 6.17
N VAL A 450 2.91 -15.63 5.95
CA VAL A 450 4.00 -15.22 6.83
C VAL A 450 5.11 -14.59 5.98
N GLY A 451 5.33 -13.29 6.15
CA GLY A 451 6.14 -12.48 5.25
C GLY A 451 5.31 -11.34 4.70
N GLU A 452 5.34 -11.18 3.38
CA GLU A 452 4.66 -10.10 2.67
C GLU A 452 3.70 -10.65 1.61
N CYS A 453 2.68 -9.86 1.29
CA CYS A 453 1.79 -10.10 0.16
C CYS A 453 1.08 -8.81 -0.28
N ASN A 454 0.52 -8.84 -1.48
CA ASN A 454 -0.29 -7.77 -2.07
C ASN A 454 -1.76 -8.23 -2.17
N VAL A 455 -2.71 -7.36 -1.78
CA VAL A 455 -4.17 -7.59 -1.92
C VAL A 455 -4.76 -6.54 -2.84
N GLN A 456 -5.54 -6.95 -3.84
CA GLN A 456 -6.19 -6.04 -4.79
C GLN A 456 -7.71 -6.04 -4.65
N TYR A 457 -8.29 -4.85 -4.75
CA TYR A 457 -9.73 -4.61 -4.61
C TYR A 457 -10.28 -3.85 -5.80
N ALA A 458 -11.50 -4.20 -6.18
CA ALA A 458 -12.40 -3.31 -6.90
C ALA A 458 -13.34 -2.66 -5.88
N LEU A 459 -13.41 -1.34 -5.82
CA LEU A 459 -14.30 -0.56 -4.96
C LEU A 459 -15.30 0.25 -5.81
N ASP A 460 -16.59 0.15 -5.49
CA ASP A 460 -17.64 0.91 -6.15
C ASP A 460 -17.44 2.43 -5.92
N PRO A 461 -17.38 3.28 -6.95
CA PRO A 461 -17.23 4.72 -6.77
C PRO A 461 -18.44 5.41 -6.11
N GLN A 462 -19.59 4.73 -5.98
CA GLN A 462 -20.83 5.31 -5.43
C GLN A 462 -21.25 4.72 -4.09
N SER A 463 -20.58 3.67 -3.60
CA SER A 463 -20.91 2.99 -2.37
C SER A 463 -19.68 2.33 -1.75
N GLU A 464 -19.79 1.82 -0.52
CA GLU A 464 -18.70 1.03 0.06
C GLU A 464 -18.73 -0.46 -0.36
N ASP A 465 -19.45 -0.84 -1.44
CA ASP A 465 -19.39 -2.20 -1.96
C ASP A 465 -18.04 -2.46 -2.63
N TYR A 466 -17.49 -3.64 -2.40
CA TYR A 466 -16.15 -4.00 -2.85
C TYR A 466 -16.10 -5.45 -3.32
N ARG A 467 -15.13 -5.80 -4.16
CA ARG A 467 -14.75 -7.19 -4.47
C ARG A 467 -13.25 -7.35 -4.36
N VAL A 468 -12.80 -8.44 -3.73
CA VAL A 468 -11.40 -8.85 -3.78
C VAL A 468 -11.12 -9.42 -5.16
N ILE A 469 -10.11 -8.87 -5.83
CA ILE A 469 -9.69 -9.29 -7.16
C ILE A 469 -8.73 -10.46 -7.01
N GLU A 470 -7.61 -10.29 -6.31
CA GLU A 470 -6.59 -11.32 -6.11
C GLU A 470 -5.75 -11.03 -4.86
N VAL A 471 -5.00 -12.05 -4.42
CA VAL A 471 -3.94 -11.93 -3.41
C VAL A 471 -2.68 -12.55 -3.98
N ASN A 472 -1.59 -11.78 -4.03
CA ASN A 472 -0.29 -12.28 -4.42
C ASN A 472 0.52 -12.63 -3.16
N ALA A 473 0.65 -13.92 -2.83
CA ALA A 473 1.37 -14.41 -1.64
C ALA A 473 2.91 -14.42 -1.81
N ARG A 474 3.43 -13.42 -2.52
CA ARG A 474 4.84 -13.24 -2.84
C ARG A 474 5.14 -11.76 -3.06
N LEU A 475 6.43 -11.45 -3.00
CA LEU A 475 6.89 -10.16 -3.49
C LEU A 475 6.49 -9.99 -4.95
N SER A 476 6.23 -8.74 -5.29
CA SER A 476 5.63 -8.34 -6.55
C SER A 476 6.25 -7.02 -7.02
N ARG A 477 5.84 -6.58 -8.22
CA ARG A 477 6.18 -5.24 -8.70
C ARG A 477 5.57 -4.16 -7.79
N SER A 478 4.35 -4.37 -7.30
CA SER A 478 3.69 -3.51 -6.32
C SER A 478 4.49 -3.42 -5.01
N SER A 479 5.04 -4.54 -4.52
CA SER A 479 5.92 -4.55 -3.32
C SER A 479 7.20 -3.73 -3.51
N ALA A 480 7.82 -3.80 -4.69
CA ALA A 480 9.02 -3.05 -5.01
C ALA A 480 8.70 -1.55 -5.09
N LEU A 481 7.60 -1.19 -5.75
CA LEU A 481 7.08 0.17 -5.81
C LEU A 481 6.80 0.70 -4.40
N ALA A 482 6.07 -0.04 -3.57
CA ALA A 482 5.76 0.32 -2.19
C ALA A 482 7.02 0.51 -1.33
N SER A 483 8.03 -0.34 -1.50
CA SER A 483 9.31 -0.21 -0.78
C SER A 483 10.03 1.08 -1.12
N LYS A 484 9.96 1.51 -2.39
CA LYS A 484 10.53 2.79 -2.86
C LYS A 484 9.65 3.97 -2.45
N ALA A 485 8.35 3.83 -2.52
CA ALA A 485 7.40 4.88 -2.18
C ALA A 485 7.47 5.24 -0.70
N THR A 486 7.60 4.24 0.18
CA THR A 486 7.53 4.43 1.64
C THR A 486 8.90 4.54 2.30
N GLY A 487 9.94 3.95 1.70
CA GLY A 487 11.23 3.71 2.34
C GLY A 487 11.26 2.44 3.23
N TYR A 488 10.14 1.72 3.36
CA TYR A 488 10.04 0.48 4.13
C TYR A 488 10.57 -0.71 3.30
N PRO A 489 11.62 -1.44 3.73
CA PRO A 489 12.24 -2.46 2.89
C PRO A 489 11.50 -3.81 2.98
N LEU A 490 10.34 -3.93 2.30
CA LEU A 490 9.43 -5.08 2.39
C LEU A 490 10.15 -6.43 2.20
N ALA A 491 10.97 -6.56 1.16
CA ALA A 491 11.68 -7.80 0.86
C ALA A 491 12.65 -8.21 1.99
N PHE A 492 13.37 -7.25 2.56
CA PHE A 492 14.29 -7.51 3.67
C PHE A 492 13.53 -7.95 4.92
N VAL A 493 12.42 -7.27 5.24
CA VAL A 493 11.56 -7.62 6.39
C VAL A 493 10.95 -9.00 6.18
N ALA A 494 10.36 -9.28 5.02
CA ALA A 494 9.78 -10.58 4.69
C ALA A 494 10.78 -11.73 4.84
N ALA A 495 12.06 -11.52 4.47
CA ALA A 495 13.10 -12.52 4.66
C ALA A 495 13.41 -12.77 6.14
N LYS A 496 13.47 -11.72 6.99
CA LYS A 496 13.61 -11.88 8.45
C LYS A 496 12.41 -12.60 9.05
N LEU A 497 11.18 -12.26 8.65
CA LEU A 497 9.97 -12.95 9.10
C LEU A 497 9.97 -14.43 8.69
N GLY A 498 10.46 -14.76 7.48
CA GLY A 498 10.63 -16.13 7.04
C GLY A 498 11.64 -16.94 7.86
N LEU A 499 12.59 -16.28 8.53
CA LEU A 499 13.50 -16.89 9.51
C LEU A 499 12.88 -17.05 10.91
N GLY A 500 11.65 -16.56 11.10
CA GLY A 500 10.89 -16.67 12.33
C GLY A 500 11.03 -15.49 13.29
N TYR A 501 11.55 -14.35 12.84
CA TYR A 501 11.48 -13.10 13.61
C TYR A 501 10.04 -12.60 13.71
N GLY A 502 9.70 -11.96 14.82
CA GLY A 502 8.52 -11.10 14.96
C GLY A 502 8.82 -9.69 14.47
N LEU A 503 7.79 -8.98 13.99
CA LEU A 503 7.93 -7.58 13.55
C LEU A 503 8.42 -6.67 14.69
N PHE A 504 8.03 -6.98 15.93
CA PHE A 504 8.44 -6.25 17.12
C PHE A 504 9.95 -6.37 17.45
N GLU A 505 10.64 -7.39 16.91
CA GLU A 505 12.08 -7.58 17.11
C GLU A 505 12.90 -6.75 16.09
N LEU A 506 12.26 -6.33 14.99
CA LEU A 506 12.91 -5.65 13.90
C LEU A 506 12.86 -4.13 14.09
N LYS A 507 13.95 -3.46 13.71
CA LYS A 507 14.05 -1.99 13.74
C LYS A 507 13.78 -1.39 12.37
N ASN A 508 13.17 -0.22 12.35
CA ASN A 508 13.07 0.58 11.13
C ASN A 508 14.47 0.97 10.65
N SER A 509 14.80 0.55 9.42
CA SER A 509 16.13 0.79 8.85
C SER A 509 16.41 2.24 8.49
N VAL A 510 15.37 3.09 8.38
CA VAL A 510 15.45 4.51 8.02
C VAL A 510 15.70 5.39 9.25
N THR A 511 14.93 5.21 10.32
CA THR A 511 15.07 5.98 11.57
C THR A 511 16.07 5.38 12.54
N LYS A 512 16.31 4.06 12.48
CA LYS A 512 17.15 3.26 13.40
C LYS A 512 16.71 3.22 14.86
N THR A 513 15.81 4.10 15.27
CA THR A 513 15.35 4.24 16.66
C THR A 513 13.96 3.66 16.87
N THR A 514 13.14 3.52 15.82
CA THR A 514 11.76 3.02 15.92
C THR A 514 11.64 1.55 15.52
N SER A 515 10.52 0.94 15.89
CA SER A 515 10.16 -0.42 15.49
C SER A 515 9.90 -0.53 13.99
N ALA A 516 10.04 -1.72 13.40
CA ALA A 516 9.54 -2.04 12.06
C ALA A 516 8.03 -2.42 12.06
N PHE A 517 7.43 -2.60 13.24
CA PHE A 517 5.99 -2.73 13.40
C PHE A 517 5.37 -1.33 13.39
N PHE A 518 5.07 -0.77 12.22
CA PHE A 518 4.36 0.50 12.03
C PHE A 518 3.83 0.59 10.60
N GLU A 519 2.87 1.49 10.37
CA GLU A 519 2.40 1.82 9.03
C GLU A 519 3.01 3.16 8.58
N PRO A 520 3.78 3.20 7.48
CA PRO A 520 4.40 4.44 7.01
C PRO A 520 3.41 5.59 6.79
N ALA A 521 3.83 6.79 7.19
CA ALA A 521 3.12 8.05 6.91
C ALA A 521 3.88 8.83 5.84
N LEU A 522 3.17 9.23 4.78
CA LEU A 522 3.75 9.95 3.63
C LEU A 522 3.26 11.40 3.63
N ASP A 523 4.18 12.35 3.67
CA ASP A 523 3.94 13.80 3.52
C ASP A 523 4.19 14.29 2.08
N TYR A 524 4.13 13.35 1.14
CA TYR A 524 4.29 13.49 -0.30
C TYR A 524 3.39 12.49 -1.04
N VAL A 525 3.28 12.67 -2.36
CA VAL A 525 2.54 11.81 -3.29
C VAL A 525 3.52 11.19 -4.29
N VAL A 526 3.46 9.87 -4.40
CA VAL A 526 4.19 9.08 -5.37
C VAL A 526 3.30 8.77 -6.57
N CYS A 527 3.83 8.89 -7.78
CA CYS A 527 3.15 8.53 -9.01
C CYS A 527 4.02 7.55 -9.80
N LYS A 528 3.50 6.34 -10.01
CA LYS A 528 4.07 5.35 -10.92
C LYS A 528 3.41 5.48 -12.28
N ILE A 529 4.22 5.48 -13.35
CA ILE A 529 3.72 5.47 -14.72
C ILE A 529 4.41 4.33 -15.49
N PRO A 530 3.66 3.45 -16.19
CA PRO A 530 4.25 2.42 -17.02
C PRO A 530 5.00 3.00 -18.22
N ARG A 531 5.97 2.23 -18.71
CA ARG A 531 6.76 2.52 -19.92
C ARG A 531 6.41 1.51 -21.00
N TRP A 532 5.97 2.00 -22.15
CA TRP A 532 5.62 1.17 -23.31
C TRP A 532 6.55 1.35 -24.50
N ASP A 533 6.93 0.26 -25.16
CA ASP A 533 7.74 0.28 -26.38
C ASP A 533 6.98 -0.29 -27.59
N LEU A 534 5.64 -0.13 -27.60
CA LEU A 534 4.74 -0.72 -28.59
C LEU A 534 5.04 -0.29 -30.03
N SER A 535 5.53 0.94 -30.23
CA SER A 535 5.90 1.46 -31.55
C SER A 535 7.04 0.69 -32.24
N LYS A 536 7.80 -0.13 -31.50
CA LYS A 536 8.84 -1.01 -32.09
C LYS A 536 8.26 -2.25 -32.77
N PHE A 537 6.99 -2.58 -32.51
CA PHE A 537 6.36 -3.82 -32.98
C PHE A 537 5.22 -3.51 -33.96
N HIS A 538 5.46 -3.76 -35.25
CA HIS A 538 4.42 -3.63 -36.27
C HIS A 538 3.28 -4.63 -36.04
N GLY A 539 2.03 -4.17 -36.11
CA GLY A 539 0.84 -5.02 -35.97
C GLY A 539 0.45 -5.36 -34.52
N VAL A 540 1.15 -4.81 -33.52
CA VAL A 540 0.76 -4.98 -32.11
C VAL A 540 -0.40 -4.04 -31.77
N ASN A 541 -1.38 -4.58 -31.04
CA ASN A 541 -2.51 -3.81 -30.54
C ASN A 541 -2.07 -2.87 -29.41
N HIS A 542 -2.33 -1.57 -29.56
CA HIS A 542 -2.04 -0.52 -28.58
C HIS A 542 -3.07 -0.42 -27.44
N LEU A 543 -4.22 -1.10 -27.57
CA LEU A 543 -5.25 -1.11 -26.53
C LEU A 543 -4.70 -1.70 -25.23
N LEU A 544 -4.87 -0.96 -24.14
CA LEU A 544 -4.57 -1.42 -22.79
C LEU A 544 -5.77 -2.19 -22.24
N GLY A 545 -5.49 -3.22 -21.46
CA GLY A 545 -6.50 -4.09 -20.86
C GLY A 545 -5.90 -4.87 -19.70
N SER A 546 -6.47 -6.04 -19.40
CA SER A 546 -6.02 -6.89 -18.29
C SER A 546 -4.67 -7.58 -18.50
N SER A 547 -4.12 -7.58 -19.72
CA SER A 547 -2.81 -8.18 -20.02
C SER A 547 -1.73 -7.12 -20.12
N MET A 548 -0.63 -7.34 -19.39
CA MET A 548 0.52 -6.43 -19.40
C MET A 548 1.24 -6.41 -20.76
N LYS A 549 1.67 -5.21 -21.16
CA LYS A 549 2.46 -4.92 -22.36
C LYS A 549 3.60 -3.93 -22.09
N SER A 550 3.57 -3.24 -20.96
CA SER A 550 4.64 -2.36 -20.50
C SER A 550 5.95 -3.13 -20.31
N VAL A 551 7.06 -2.48 -20.68
CA VAL A 551 8.43 -3.03 -20.62
C VAL A 551 9.19 -2.54 -19.39
N GLY A 552 8.59 -1.63 -18.62
CA GLY A 552 9.16 -1.04 -17.41
C GLY A 552 8.21 0.00 -16.82
N GLU A 553 8.70 0.76 -15.85
CA GLU A 553 7.94 1.78 -15.16
C GLU A 553 8.87 2.87 -14.61
N VAL A 554 8.31 4.04 -14.33
CA VAL A 554 8.97 5.13 -13.63
C VAL A 554 8.20 5.46 -12.37
N MET A 555 8.90 5.94 -11.34
CA MET A 555 8.30 6.44 -10.11
C MET A 555 8.77 7.87 -9.88
N ALA A 556 7.83 8.79 -9.73
CA ALA A 556 8.08 10.18 -9.40
C ALA A 556 7.49 10.55 -8.04
N ILE A 557 8.08 11.55 -7.40
CA ILE A 557 7.69 12.04 -6.08
C ILE A 557 7.49 13.56 -6.15
N GLY A 558 6.40 14.03 -5.58
CA GLY A 558 6.10 15.45 -5.40
C GLY A 558 5.17 15.66 -4.22
N ARG A 559 5.04 16.90 -3.74
CA ARG A 559 4.10 17.21 -2.63
C ARG A 559 2.71 17.61 -3.11
N THR A 560 2.53 17.62 -4.43
CA THR A 560 1.23 17.70 -5.11
C THR A 560 1.14 16.55 -6.12
N PHE A 561 -0.08 16.09 -6.42
CA PHE A 561 -0.30 15.09 -7.46
C PHE A 561 0.20 15.59 -8.82
N GLU A 562 -0.06 16.85 -9.13
CA GLU A 562 0.35 17.51 -10.38
C GLU A 562 1.87 17.50 -10.54
N GLU A 563 2.61 17.81 -9.47
CA GLU A 563 4.07 17.75 -9.48
C GLU A 563 4.60 16.35 -9.75
N SER A 564 4.06 15.37 -9.02
CA SER A 564 4.46 13.96 -9.12
C SER A 564 4.18 13.41 -10.52
N LEU A 565 2.97 13.62 -11.04
CA LEU A 565 2.58 13.17 -12.38
C LEU A 565 3.44 13.81 -13.48
N GLN A 566 3.62 15.14 -13.47
CA GLN A 566 4.39 15.80 -14.53
C GLN A 566 5.87 15.39 -14.51
N LYS A 567 6.46 15.14 -13.34
CA LYS A 567 7.79 14.51 -13.23
C LYS A 567 7.80 13.11 -13.83
N GLY A 568 6.82 12.28 -13.50
CA GLY A 568 6.67 10.93 -14.04
C GLY A 568 6.60 10.93 -15.56
N LEU A 569 5.72 11.76 -16.16
CA LEU A 569 5.54 11.85 -17.61
C LEU A 569 6.85 12.22 -18.34
N ARG A 570 7.70 13.05 -17.72
CA ARG A 570 9.05 13.35 -18.25
C ARG A 570 10.01 12.16 -18.16
N MET A 571 9.97 11.41 -17.05
CA MET A 571 10.87 10.28 -16.81
C MET A 571 10.66 9.12 -17.80
N ILE A 572 9.46 8.99 -18.39
CA ILE A 572 9.17 7.96 -19.41
C ILE A 572 10.10 8.09 -20.62
N GLY A 573 10.59 9.28 -20.96
CA GLY A 573 11.63 9.46 -21.99
C GLY A 573 11.16 9.28 -23.44
N GLN A 574 9.87 9.49 -23.72
CA GLN A 574 9.29 9.41 -25.09
C GLN A 574 9.16 10.76 -25.80
N GLY A 575 9.98 11.75 -25.42
CA GLY A 575 9.89 13.11 -25.98
C GLY A 575 8.71 13.94 -25.43
N MET A 576 8.10 13.50 -24.33
CA MET A 576 7.07 14.23 -23.58
C MET A 576 7.72 15.04 -22.46
N HIS A 577 7.28 16.29 -22.27
CA HIS A 577 7.84 17.26 -21.34
C HIS A 577 6.98 17.47 -20.08
N GLY A 578 5.82 16.82 -20.02
CA GLY A 578 4.85 16.87 -18.94
C GLY A 578 3.45 16.54 -19.46
N PHE A 579 2.42 17.07 -18.83
CA PHE A 579 1.02 16.83 -19.26
C PHE A 579 0.59 17.72 -20.44
N VAL A 580 1.14 18.93 -20.51
CA VAL A 580 0.89 19.97 -21.52
C VAL A 580 2.21 20.39 -22.21
N GLU A 581 2.14 21.23 -23.24
CA GLU A 581 3.30 21.72 -23.99
C GLU A 581 4.15 20.62 -24.64
N ASN A 582 3.48 19.56 -25.07
CA ASN A 582 4.07 18.46 -25.85
C ASN A 582 3.92 18.69 -27.35
N LYS A 583 4.62 17.90 -28.17
CA LYS A 583 4.34 17.87 -29.61
C LYS A 583 2.87 17.48 -29.87
N PRO A 584 2.19 18.09 -30.86
CA PRO A 584 0.78 17.81 -31.11
C PRO A 584 0.52 16.32 -31.37
N LEU A 585 -0.30 15.71 -30.52
CA LEU A 585 -0.80 14.35 -30.73
C LEU A 585 -1.91 14.40 -31.80
N ARG A 586 -1.74 13.67 -32.89
CA ARG A 586 -2.79 13.51 -33.91
C ARG A 586 -3.77 12.44 -33.42
N VAL A 587 -4.96 12.89 -33.02
CA VAL A 587 -6.08 12.03 -32.61
C VAL A 587 -7.23 12.30 -33.56
N SER A 588 -7.65 11.29 -34.33
CA SER A 588 -8.75 11.42 -35.29
C SER A 588 -10.11 11.55 -34.59
N ASP A 589 -10.32 10.78 -33.52
CA ASP A 589 -11.52 10.81 -32.70
C ASP A 589 -11.12 10.79 -31.22
N ILE A 590 -11.30 11.94 -30.54
CA ILE A 590 -10.97 12.10 -29.12
C ILE A 590 -11.90 11.24 -28.25
N LYS A 591 -13.18 11.13 -28.61
CA LYS A 591 -14.16 10.39 -27.81
C LYS A 591 -13.81 8.90 -27.82
N GLU A 592 -13.51 8.36 -29.00
CA GLU A 592 -13.11 6.97 -29.16
C GLU A 592 -11.81 6.65 -28.41
N ALA A 593 -10.82 7.53 -28.51
CA ALA A 593 -9.54 7.37 -27.82
C ALA A 593 -9.61 7.51 -26.29
N LEU A 594 -10.65 8.16 -25.75
CA LEU A 594 -10.91 8.21 -24.30
C LEU A 594 -11.60 6.93 -23.80
N LEU A 595 -12.54 6.38 -24.58
CA LEU A 595 -13.26 5.14 -24.30
C LEU A 595 -12.32 3.93 -24.34
N HIS A 596 -11.46 3.89 -25.35
CA HIS A 596 -10.54 2.78 -25.60
C HIS A 596 -9.10 3.17 -25.23
N ALA A 597 -8.74 2.88 -23.99
CA ALA A 597 -7.44 3.23 -23.42
C ALA A 597 -6.28 2.65 -24.25
N THR A 598 -5.28 3.50 -24.53
CA THR A 598 -4.01 3.13 -25.16
C THR A 598 -2.84 3.68 -24.34
N ASP A 599 -1.61 3.37 -24.75
CA ASP A 599 -0.38 3.94 -24.18
C ASP A 599 -0.32 5.49 -24.23
N ASN A 600 -1.21 6.14 -24.99
CA ASN A 600 -1.30 7.59 -25.09
C ASN A 600 -2.50 8.21 -24.35
N ARG A 601 -3.30 7.43 -23.61
CA ARG A 601 -4.58 7.88 -23.03
C ARG A 601 -4.45 9.16 -22.21
N ILE A 602 -3.43 9.27 -21.36
CA ILE A 602 -3.21 10.46 -20.52
C ILE A 602 -3.04 11.74 -21.36
N PHE A 603 -2.41 11.65 -22.53
CA PHE A 603 -2.24 12.78 -23.44
C PHE A 603 -3.50 13.07 -24.26
N VAL A 604 -4.32 12.05 -24.52
CA VAL A 604 -5.67 12.24 -25.07
C VAL A 604 -6.54 13.02 -24.08
N VAL A 605 -6.46 12.72 -22.77
CA VAL A 605 -7.14 13.49 -21.72
C VAL A 605 -6.68 14.95 -21.72
N SER A 606 -5.37 15.20 -21.81
CA SER A 606 -4.83 16.57 -21.95
C SER A 606 -5.40 17.29 -23.17
N LYS A 607 -5.43 16.62 -24.33
CA LYS A 607 -6.00 17.18 -25.57
C LYS A 607 -7.49 17.48 -25.42
N ALA A 608 -8.26 16.58 -24.83
CA ALA A 608 -9.70 16.74 -24.61
C ALA A 608 -9.99 17.99 -23.78
N LEU A 609 -9.29 18.16 -22.65
CA LEU A 609 -9.40 19.33 -21.78
C LEU A 609 -9.07 20.63 -22.52
N GLN A 610 -7.99 20.66 -23.30
CA GLN A 610 -7.60 21.83 -24.10
C GLN A 610 -8.61 22.15 -25.22
N THR A 611 -9.35 21.15 -25.71
CA THR A 611 -10.42 21.34 -26.72
C THR A 611 -11.80 21.63 -26.12
N GLY A 612 -11.89 21.84 -24.80
CA GLY A 612 -13.12 22.27 -24.13
C GLY A 612 -14.00 21.14 -23.57
N TYR A 613 -13.53 19.89 -23.54
CA TYR A 613 -14.24 18.84 -22.80
C TYR A 613 -14.26 19.16 -21.30
N THR A 614 -15.41 19.00 -20.68
CA THR A 614 -15.55 19.13 -19.23
C THR A 614 -14.98 17.90 -18.51
N VAL A 615 -14.56 18.10 -17.26
CA VAL A 615 -14.11 17.01 -16.37
C VAL A 615 -15.16 15.90 -16.28
N LYS A 616 -16.45 16.27 -16.22
CA LYS A 616 -17.57 15.31 -16.16
C LYS A 616 -17.67 14.46 -17.43
N GLN A 617 -17.58 15.07 -18.62
CA GLN A 617 -17.61 14.33 -19.88
C GLN A 617 -16.45 13.35 -19.99
N ILE A 618 -15.25 13.73 -19.55
CA ILE A 618 -14.09 12.83 -19.54
C ILE A 618 -14.29 11.69 -18.54
N ASN A 619 -14.82 11.96 -17.34
CA ASN A 619 -15.16 10.92 -16.37
C ASN A 619 -16.20 9.93 -16.94
N GLU A 620 -17.24 10.41 -17.61
CA GLU A 620 -18.27 9.54 -18.19
C GLU A 620 -17.70 8.55 -19.21
N LEU A 621 -16.72 8.99 -20.01
CA LEU A 621 -16.05 8.17 -21.03
C LEU A 621 -14.96 7.28 -20.45
N THR A 622 -14.17 7.78 -19.50
CA THR A 622 -12.96 7.11 -19.05
C THR A 622 -13.14 6.32 -17.75
N LYS A 623 -14.11 6.72 -16.94
CA LYS A 623 -14.34 6.35 -15.53
C LYS A 623 -13.17 6.70 -14.58
N ILE A 624 -12.20 7.51 -15.02
CA ILE A 624 -11.16 8.10 -14.14
C ILE A 624 -11.84 9.03 -13.13
N ASP A 625 -11.49 8.92 -11.85
CA ASP A 625 -12.12 9.70 -10.77
C ASP A 625 -12.04 11.21 -11.05
N LEU A 626 -13.12 11.92 -10.70
CA LEU A 626 -13.27 13.37 -10.91
C LEU A 626 -12.16 14.17 -10.23
N TRP A 627 -11.65 13.70 -9.08
CA TRP A 627 -10.56 14.34 -8.38
C TRP A 627 -9.30 14.41 -9.24
N PHE A 628 -8.87 13.29 -9.84
CA PHE A 628 -7.70 13.26 -10.71
C PHE A 628 -7.89 14.17 -11.92
N LEU A 629 -9.06 14.07 -12.58
CA LEU A 629 -9.37 14.89 -13.75
C LEU A 629 -9.40 16.39 -13.42
N GLN A 630 -9.86 16.78 -12.23
CA GLN A 630 -9.82 18.17 -11.76
C GLN A 630 -8.38 18.65 -11.57
N LYS A 631 -7.50 17.80 -11.03
CA LYS A 631 -6.06 18.13 -10.90
C LYS A 631 -5.39 18.27 -12.27
N LEU A 632 -5.72 17.39 -13.22
CA LEU A 632 -5.25 17.50 -14.61
C LEU A 632 -5.75 18.80 -15.27
N LYS A 633 -7.00 19.18 -15.02
CA LYS A 633 -7.54 20.46 -15.50
C LYS A 633 -6.79 21.66 -14.92
N HIS A 634 -6.38 21.64 -13.66
CA HIS A 634 -5.57 22.73 -13.09
C HIS A 634 -4.25 22.94 -13.83
N ILE A 635 -3.62 21.85 -14.31
CA ILE A 635 -2.42 21.95 -15.13
C ILE A 635 -2.73 22.69 -16.44
N VAL A 636 -3.82 22.34 -17.12
CA VAL A 636 -4.26 23.05 -18.34
C VAL A 636 -4.60 24.51 -18.07
N ASP A 637 -5.24 24.82 -16.94
CA ASP A 637 -5.58 26.20 -16.58
C ASP A 637 -4.33 27.04 -16.29
N ILE A 638 -3.29 26.47 -15.66
CA ILE A 638 -2.01 27.15 -15.45
C ILE A 638 -1.29 27.38 -16.79
N ASP A 639 -1.33 26.40 -17.69
CA ASP A 639 -0.76 26.54 -19.03
C ASP A 639 -1.42 27.69 -19.80
N GLN A 640 -2.75 27.77 -19.75
CA GLN A 640 -3.50 28.85 -20.37
C GLN A 640 -3.15 30.23 -19.79
N ASN A 641 -3.01 30.33 -18.46
CA ASN A 641 -2.57 31.58 -17.81
C ASN A 641 -1.14 31.98 -18.24
N LEU A 642 -0.23 31.02 -18.43
CA LEU A 642 1.11 31.29 -18.95
C LEU A 642 1.04 31.79 -20.41
N ARG A 643 0.19 31.18 -21.25
CA ARG A 643 -0.02 31.60 -22.64
C ARG A 643 -0.63 33.00 -22.75
N GLU A 644 -1.53 33.38 -21.85
CA GLU A 644 -2.09 34.74 -21.80
C GLU A 644 -1.01 35.77 -21.43
N PHE A 645 -0.03 35.37 -20.63
CA PHE A 645 1.16 36.19 -20.37
C PHE A 645 2.13 36.22 -21.57
N ALA A 646 2.11 35.23 -22.49
CA ALA A 646 2.94 35.23 -23.70
C ALA A 646 2.66 36.42 -24.62
N THR A 647 1.43 36.94 -24.63
CA THR A 647 1.10 38.19 -25.36
C THR A 647 1.97 39.37 -24.91
N PHE A 648 2.50 39.34 -23.69
CA PHE A 648 3.49 40.29 -23.19
C PHE A 648 4.91 39.99 -23.68
N SER A 649 5.28 38.72 -23.89
CA SER A 649 6.62 38.34 -24.39
C SER A 649 6.93 38.90 -25.80
N GLU A 650 5.89 39.12 -26.62
CA GLU A 650 6.03 39.79 -27.91
C GLU A 650 6.40 41.28 -27.76
N LEU A 651 5.94 41.93 -26.68
CA LEU A 651 6.33 43.30 -26.32
C LEU A 651 7.76 43.34 -25.72
N ALA A 652 8.17 42.29 -25.02
CA ALA A 652 9.50 42.17 -24.40
C ALA A 652 10.65 42.18 -25.42
N GLN A 653 10.39 41.89 -26.70
CA GLN A 653 11.40 42.02 -27.77
C GLN A 653 11.92 43.45 -27.97
N PHE A 654 11.20 44.44 -27.43
CA PHE A 654 11.53 45.87 -27.51
C PHE A 654 12.03 46.45 -26.18
N MET A 655 12.22 45.62 -25.15
CA MET A 655 12.62 46.05 -23.80
C MET A 655 14.11 45.75 -23.55
N GLU A 656 14.80 46.62 -22.81
CA GLU A 656 16.14 46.28 -22.31
C GLU A 656 16.07 45.21 -21.20
N TYR A 657 17.18 44.48 -20.96
CA TYR A 657 17.21 43.41 -19.94
C TYR A 657 16.76 43.90 -18.56
N THR A 658 17.17 45.11 -18.16
CA THR A 658 16.79 45.71 -16.88
C THR A 658 15.29 45.99 -16.80
N GLU A 659 14.69 46.52 -17.86
CA GLU A 659 13.24 46.80 -17.94
C GLU A 659 12.42 45.50 -17.95
N MET A 660 12.93 44.48 -18.65
CA MET A 660 12.32 43.15 -18.66
C MET A 660 12.34 42.53 -17.26
N MET A 661 13.46 42.65 -16.52
CA MET A 661 13.56 42.13 -15.17
C MET A 661 12.64 42.88 -14.18
N GLU A 662 12.57 44.21 -14.24
CA GLU A 662 11.60 44.99 -13.45
C GLU A 662 10.15 44.53 -13.71
N TYR A 663 9.84 44.19 -14.96
CA TYR A 663 8.52 43.66 -15.30
C TYR A 663 8.31 42.22 -14.82
N LEU A 664 9.30 41.35 -14.90
CA LEU A 664 9.20 39.96 -14.42
C LEU A 664 9.15 39.87 -12.89
N GLU A 665 9.62 40.91 -12.19
CA GLU A 665 9.50 41.05 -10.73
C GLU A 665 8.08 41.39 -10.26
N VAL A 666 7.13 41.64 -11.18
CA VAL A 666 5.73 41.89 -10.79
C VAL A 666 5.17 40.70 -10.02
N PRO A 667 4.56 40.92 -8.83
CA PRO A 667 4.11 39.84 -7.96
C PRO A 667 3.21 38.81 -8.66
N GLU A 668 2.39 39.24 -9.61
CA GLU A 668 1.50 38.39 -10.39
C GLU A 668 2.26 37.33 -11.18
N PHE A 669 3.34 37.71 -11.90
CA PHE A 669 4.15 36.78 -12.67
C PHE A 669 4.97 35.86 -11.75
N VAL A 670 5.59 36.41 -10.72
CA VAL A 670 6.37 35.61 -9.75
C VAL A 670 5.48 34.54 -9.10
N ASN A 671 4.25 34.89 -8.73
CA ASN A 671 3.27 33.95 -8.18
C ASN A 671 2.83 32.91 -9.20
N LEU A 672 2.58 33.29 -10.46
CA LEU A 672 2.25 32.35 -11.54
C LEU A 672 3.40 31.38 -11.81
N LEU A 673 4.64 31.88 -11.89
CA LEU A 673 5.85 31.09 -12.07
C LEU A 673 6.03 30.10 -10.92
N ARG A 674 5.92 30.56 -9.67
CA ARG A 674 5.98 29.70 -8.47
C ARG A 674 4.89 28.63 -8.50
N LYS A 675 3.65 29.01 -8.82
CA LYS A 675 2.51 28.09 -8.96
C LYS A 675 2.78 27.04 -10.04
N ALA A 676 3.28 27.43 -11.21
CA ALA A 676 3.64 26.48 -12.27
C ALA A 676 4.68 25.46 -11.78
N LYS A 677 5.69 25.88 -11.02
CA LYS A 677 6.69 24.94 -10.48
C LYS A 677 6.12 23.99 -9.42
N VAL A 678 5.30 24.50 -8.50
CA VAL A 678 4.60 23.68 -7.49
C VAL A 678 3.68 22.64 -8.14
N TYR A 679 3.18 22.91 -9.35
CA TYR A 679 2.35 21.99 -10.14
C TYR A 679 3.18 21.13 -11.11
N GLY A 680 4.51 21.19 -11.05
CA GLY A 680 5.39 20.30 -11.80
C GLY A 680 5.80 20.74 -13.20
N PHE A 681 5.51 21.98 -13.61
CA PHE A 681 5.94 22.48 -14.92
C PHE A 681 7.46 22.51 -15.01
N SER A 682 8.01 21.96 -16.09
CA SER A 682 9.43 22.10 -16.41
C SER A 682 9.73 23.50 -16.95
N ASP A 683 10.99 23.93 -16.86
CA ASP A 683 11.42 25.21 -17.43
C ASP A 683 11.19 25.24 -18.96
N PHE A 684 11.26 24.07 -19.62
CA PHE A 684 10.88 23.87 -21.02
C PHE A 684 9.41 24.17 -21.30
N GLN A 685 8.48 23.60 -20.51
CA GLN A 685 7.04 23.83 -20.71
C GLN A 685 6.69 25.29 -20.53
N ILE A 686 7.28 25.95 -19.51
CA ILE A 686 7.06 27.37 -19.25
C ILE A 686 7.57 28.21 -20.42
N GLY A 687 8.76 27.92 -20.94
CA GLY A 687 9.32 28.64 -22.08
C GLY A 687 8.46 28.51 -23.35
N ARG A 688 7.90 27.32 -23.60
CA ARG A 688 6.97 27.11 -24.71
C ARG A 688 5.63 27.83 -24.49
N ALA A 689 5.04 27.71 -23.31
CA ALA A 689 3.78 28.38 -22.98
C ALA A 689 3.90 29.90 -23.10
N LEU A 690 5.08 30.46 -22.76
CA LEU A 690 5.40 31.88 -22.93
C LEU A 690 5.78 32.27 -24.36
N GLY A 691 5.72 31.36 -25.34
CA GLY A 691 5.99 31.67 -26.75
C GLY A 691 7.45 31.92 -27.10
N LEU A 692 8.40 31.60 -26.21
CA LEU A 692 9.84 31.83 -26.45
C LEU A 692 10.38 31.04 -27.65
N GLU A 693 9.70 29.96 -28.06
CA GLU A 693 10.08 29.20 -29.26
C GLU A 693 9.98 30.00 -30.58
N ASN A 694 9.27 31.14 -30.56
CA ASN A 694 9.19 32.05 -31.70
C ASN A 694 10.43 32.93 -31.87
N SER A 695 11.23 33.13 -30.81
CA SER A 695 12.39 34.03 -30.80
C SER A 695 13.71 33.32 -30.55
N MET A 696 13.70 32.14 -29.92
CA MET A 696 14.89 31.36 -29.60
C MET A 696 14.61 29.86 -29.68
N ASN A 697 15.66 29.04 -29.70
CA ASN A 697 15.46 27.60 -29.65
C ASN A 697 15.00 27.15 -28.24
N MET A 698 14.38 25.97 -28.14
CA MET A 698 13.80 25.52 -26.87
C MET A 698 14.80 25.21 -25.76
N GLU A 699 16.07 24.96 -26.09
CA GLU A 699 17.13 24.78 -25.09
C GLU A 699 17.48 26.13 -24.46
N GLU A 700 17.69 27.16 -25.29
CA GLU A 700 17.87 28.54 -24.87
C GLU A 700 16.69 29.05 -24.06
N ALA A 701 15.45 28.81 -24.51
CA ALA A 701 14.25 29.16 -23.77
C ALA A 701 14.23 28.55 -22.36
N GLY A 702 14.55 27.26 -22.24
CA GLY A 702 14.63 26.59 -20.94
C GLY A 702 15.69 27.17 -20.00
N LEU A 703 16.86 27.57 -20.55
CA LEU A 703 17.92 28.22 -19.79
C LEU A 703 17.53 29.63 -19.32
N THR A 704 16.85 30.39 -20.17
CA THR A 704 16.30 31.72 -19.84
C THR A 704 15.30 31.62 -18.68
N ILE A 705 14.32 30.71 -18.77
CA ILE A 705 13.37 30.49 -17.66
C ILE A 705 14.10 30.06 -16.38
N ARG A 706 15.10 29.18 -16.50
CA ARG A 706 15.91 28.77 -15.34
C ARG A 706 16.64 29.95 -14.70
N GLN A 707 17.16 30.89 -15.49
CA GLN A 707 17.82 32.09 -14.99
C GLN A 707 16.83 32.98 -14.24
N TRP A 708 15.73 33.39 -14.87
CA TRP A 708 14.70 34.23 -14.24
C TRP A 708 14.21 33.63 -12.93
N ARG A 709 13.92 32.33 -12.97
CA ARG A 709 13.39 31.63 -11.81
C ARG A 709 14.36 31.62 -10.62
N LYS A 710 15.67 31.54 -10.88
CA LYS A 710 16.71 31.63 -9.84
C LYS A 710 16.88 33.06 -9.31
N GLU A 711 16.86 34.06 -10.18
CA GLU A 711 16.95 35.48 -9.80
C GLU A 711 15.75 35.88 -8.93
N LEU A 712 14.57 35.33 -9.23
CA LEU A 712 13.33 35.53 -8.46
C LEU A 712 13.22 34.64 -7.21
N GLY A 713 14.25 33.88 -6.85
CA GLY A 713 14.27 33.03 -5.66
C GLY A 713 13.29 31.84 -5.67
N VAL A 714 12.71 31.52 -6.82
CA VAL A 714 11.84 30.34 -6.97
C VAL A 714 12.74 29.14 -7.20
N VAL A 715 13.10 28.36 -6.18
CA VAL A 715 13.99 27.19 -6.30
C VAL A 715 13.42 25.99 -5.55
N PRO A 716 13.70 24.74 -5.98
CA PRO A 716 13.22 23.58 -5.25
C PRO A 716 14.03 23.37 -3.96
N THR A 717 13.41 22.71 -2.99
CA THR A 717 14.01 22.23 -1.75
C THR A 717 14.34 20.73 -1.85
N VAL A 718 15.33 20.29 -1.06
CA VAL A 718 15.65 18.86 -0.89
C VAL A 718 14.86 18.35 0.31
N ASN A 719 14.10 17.27 0.11
CA ASN A 719 13.28 16.65 1.14
C ASN A 719 13.68 15.19 1.32
N GLN A 720 13.47 14.66 2.53
CA GLN A 720 13.79 13.29 2.89
C GLN A 720 12.54 12.38 2.83
N ILE A 721 12.77 11.12 2.50
CA ILE A 721 11.82 10.03 2.72
C ILE A 721 12.21 9.38 4.04
N ASP A 722 11.44 9.66 5.09
CA ASP A 722 11.75 9.27 6.47
C ASP A 722 10.85 8.17 7.03
N THR A 723 9.87 7.69 6.24
CA THR A 723 8.82 6.71 6.57
C THR A 723 7.73 7.20 7.55
N LEU A 724 7.89 8.35 8.21
CA LEU A 724 7.07 8.77 9.35
C LEU A 724 6.63 10.24 9.29
N ALA A 725 6.67 10.88 8.12
CA ALA A 725 6.25 12.27 7.91
C ALA A 725 6.86 13.23 8.97
N ALA A 726 8.17 13.12 9.17
CA ALA A 726 8.97 13.88 10.13
C ALA A 726 8.63 13.69 11.63
N GLU A 727 7.87 12.65 12.01
CA GLU A 727 7.66 12.31 13.44
C GLU A 727 8.98 11.95 14.14
N TYR A 728 9.83 11.17 13.45
CA TYR A 728 11.18 10.83 13.87
C TYR A 728 12.20 11.18 12.78
N PRO A 729 13.40 11.66 13.15
CA PRO A 729 14.42 12.03 12.17
C PRO A 729 14.99 10.80 11.45
N ALA A 730 15.04 10.86 10.12
CA ALA A 730 15.73 9.85 9.32
C ALA A 730 17.25 9.89 9.54
N GLN A 731 17.86 8.70 9.56
CA GLN A 731 19.32 8.49 9.61
C GLN A 731 19.87 8.10 8.22
N THR A 732 19.08 8.32 7.16
CA THR A 732 19.44 7.99 5.78
C THR A 732 19.13 9.16 4.85
N ASN A 733 19.82 9.21 3.70
CA ASN A 733 19.62 10.23 2.67
C ASN A 733 18.88 9.65 1.46
N TYR A 734 17.65 9.19 1.68
CA TYR A 734 16.73 8.91 0.58
C TYR A 734 15.95 10.19 0.27
N LEU A 735 16.22 10.81 -0.90
CA LEU A 735 15.87 12.21 -1.15
C LEU A 735 14.99 12.40 -2.38
N TYR A 736 14.19 13.46 -2.38
CA TYR A 736 13.50 13.99 -3.55
C TYR A 736 13.52 15.53 -3.53
N LEU A 737 13.26 16.15 -4.69
CA LEU A 737 13.14 17.60 -4.82
C LEU A 737 11.67 18.00 -4.89
N SER A 738 11.28 19.10 -4.23
CA SER A 738 9.93 19.68 -4.28
C SER A 738 9.99 21.21 -4.39
N TYR A 739 8.98 21.84 -4.99
CA TYR A 739 8.82 23.31 -4.95
C TYR A 739 7.89 23.82 -3.83
N LEU A 740 7.25 22.90 -3.11
CA LEU A 740 6.41 23.19 -1.95
C LEU A 740 7.18 23.12 -0.64
#